data_AF-A0A2W7S2B5-F1
#
_entry.id   AF-A0A2W7S2B5-F1
#
_cell.length_a   1.000
_cell.length_b   1.000
_cell.length_c   1.000
_cell.angle_alpha   90.00
_cell.angle_beta   90.00
_cell.angle_gamma   90.00
#
_symmetry.space_group_name_H-M   'P 1'
#
loop_
_entity.id
_entity.type
_entity.pdbx_description
1 polymer ?
#
loop_
_entity_poly.entity_id
_entity_poly.type
_entity_poly.pdbx_seq_one_letter_code
_entity_poly.pdbx_strand_id
1 'polypeptide(L)'
;MKKYPFKFLDSYQREDRGVFFGRDEEINALYEMVFQSSVVLVYGASGTGKTSLINCGLAGKFQRHDWLDLMIRRGSDINNSLATTLEKAGGKVGTDYEEEKWVGEWDFDTEGPQLTPISIVIRAVYQKSFRPVYLIFDQFEELFILGSLSEQEIFLESVRGILQSGQPVKMIFSIREEYLGFLVDFERAIPQLLRKKLRVEPMNLTKVKQVIIGAASVEYSNISIKQGEEDAVAESIFHKIKGDKKSLTIQLPFLQVFLDKLYLNITGDKNRETPAEFTLAKVNEMGDIGDVLSEFLEEQVANISQELQEKFSELQPELTWKMLSPFATLEGTKEPISKKELFDRLPDLFEDMIDSVLEAFINCRMLRYNENTDTYEISHDSLSKCIAQKRSVEETALLEIKRLIKSQISVKVEAREFFSEKQLRYIEPYLDKFKPSAEEIAWIGESEKFIQVQKEITAREKLVERNKKRNERRRWVGLILGVLLISVAFVLYKSMESKRKEISSLQGKLDDQLKLDRTNELLKLVMKGRGEQYENLSDSVLSQILYKERTYPLDSLIEIKASVSPSNAGGENKNYSLWVDVPSFRKDEIKEVQYNFCRGFIDRLRVSKDATSSFSIGYLGWGFCPTLRIDVILETGDTIHRDFSFEKYFVVNPPIR
;
A
#
# COMPACT_ATOMS: atom_id res chain seq x y z
N MET A 1 -64.65 28.32 -18.50
CA MET A 1 -63.41 28.71 -19.21
C MET A 1 -62.48 27.53 -19.24
N LYS A 2 -61.79 27.30 -20.36
CA LYS A 2 -60.71 26.33 -20.44
C LYS A 2 -59.52 26.82 -19.60
N LYS A 3 -58.74 25.90 -19.04
CA LYS A 3 -57.64 26.16 -18.11
C LYS A 3 -56.38 25.47 -18.60
N TYR A 4 -55.24 26.12 -18.35
CA TYR A 4 -53.93 25.53 -18.55
C TYR A 4 -53.66 24.41 -17.53
N PRO A 5 -53.37 23.17 -17.97
CA PRO A 5 -53.29 22.01 -17.09
C PRO A 5 -51.96 21.92 -16.32
N PHE A 6 -50.90 22.56 -16.81
CA PHE A 6 -49.56 22.42 -16.24
C PHE A 6 -49.27 23.51 -15.20
N LYS A 7 -48.65 23.12 -14.08
CA LYS A 7 -48.41 23.99 -12.91
C LYS A 7 -46.99 24.56 -12.86
N PHE A 8 -46.24 24.44 -13.95
CA PHE A 8 -44.84 24.82 -14.00
C PHE A 8 -44.03 24.06 -12.92
N LEU A 9 -43.46 24.76 -11.93
CA LEU A 9 -42.69 24.17 -10.83
C LEU A 9 -43.50 24.00 -9.54
N ASP A 10 -44.77 24.38 -9.54
CA ASP A 10 -45.66 24.22 -8.40
C ASP A 10 -46.14 22.79 -8.23
N SER A 11 -46.36 22.40 -6.97
CA SER A 11 -46.93 21.09 -6.65
C SER A 11 -48.42 21.07 -6.97
N TYR A 12 -48.89 19.97 -7.55
CA TYR A 12 -50.32 19.77 -7.80
C TYR A 12 -51.03 19.60 -6.46
N GLN A 13 -52.20 20.24 -6.32
CA GLN A 13 -53.05 20.12 -5.14
C GLN A 13 -54.22 19.18 -5.41
N ARG A 14 -54.99 18.89 -4.37
CA ARG A 14 -56.18 18.03 -4.44
C ARG A 14 -57.17 18.45 -5.53
N GLU A 15 -57.34 19.75 -5.73
CA GLU A 15 -58.23 20.35 -6.74
C GLU A 15 -57.77 20.06 -8.18
N ASP A 16 -56.49 19.78 -8.36
CA ASP A 16 -55.88 19.55 -9.66
C ASP A 16 -55.94 18.07 -10.10
N ARG A 17 -56.62 17.21 -9.33
CA ARG A 17 -56.67 15.75 -9.59
C ARG A 17 -57.13 15.38 -10.99
N GLY A 18 -58.02 16.17 -11.58
CA GLY A 18 -58.54 15.95 -12.94
C GLY A 18 -57.53 16.20 -14.06
N VAL A 19 -56.40 16.86 -13.76
CA VAL A 19 -55.29 17.08 -14.72
C VAL A 19 -53.98 16.38 -14.29
N PHE A 20 -54.01 15.61 -13.21
CA PHE A 20 -52.85 14.88 -12.69
C PHE A 20 -52.84 13.43 -13.18
N PHE A 21 -51.94 13.13 -14.11
CA PHE A 21 -51.88 11.85 -14.83
C PHE A 21 -50.51 11.16 -14.68
N GLY A 22 -50.43 9.89 -15.10
CA GLY A 22 -49.16 9.13 -15.18
C GLY A 22 -48.64 8.59 -13.85
N ARG A 23 -49.43 8.67 -12.77
CA ARG A 23 -49.05 8.24 -11.41
C ARG A 23 -50.07 7.32 -10.74
N ASP A 24 -51.05 6.78 -11.48
CA ASP A 24 -52.14 6.02 -10.88
C ASP A 24 -51.68 4.76 -10.13
N GLU A 25 -50.65 4.07 -10.63
CA GLU A 25 -50.02 2.92 -9.97
C GLU A 25 -49.44 3.31 -8.61
N GLU A 26 -48.61 4.35 -8.56
CA GLU A 26 -48.00 4.85 -7.32
C GLU A 26 -49.06 5.38 -6.34
N ILE A 27 -50.11 6.05 -6.83
CA ILE A 27 -51.20 6.55 -6.00
C ILE A 27 -51.93 5.38 -5.33
N ASN A 28 -52.28 4.34 -6.10
CA ASN A 28 -52.99 3.18 -5.58
C ASN A 28 -52.14 2.42 -4.55
N ALA A 29 -50.85 2.21 -4.86
CA ALA A 29 -49.92 1.58 -3.91
C ALA A 29 -49.78 2.40 -2.62
N LEU A 30 -49.63 3.72 -2.72
CA LEU A 30 -49.53 4.59 -1.55
C LEU A 30 -50.81 4.56 -0.71
N TYR A 31 -51.96 4.60 -1.37
CA TYR A 31 -53.28 4.50 -0.73
C TYR A 31 -53.41 3.18 0.05
N GLU A 32 -53.04 2.04 -0.53
CA GLU A 32 -53.07 0.76 0.19
C GLU A 32 -52.10 0.74 1.39
N MET A 33 -50.90 1.30 1.22
CA MET A 33 -49.88 1.31 2.28
C MET A 33 -50.30 2.10 3.51
N VAL A 34 -51.00 3.24 3.34
CA VAL A 34 -51.46 4.05 4.48
C VAL A 34 -52.53 3.36 5.31
N PHE A 35 -53.29 2.40 4.75
CA PHE A 35 -54.18 1.54 5.56
C PHE A 35 -53.41 0.43 6.29
N GLN A 36 -52.34 -0.09 5.70
CA GLN A 36 -51.58 -1.22 6.25
C GLN A 36 -50.61 -0.84 7.38
N SER A 37 -50.21 0.43 7.48
CA SER A 37 -49.23 0.89 8.47
C SER A 37 -49.58 2.29 8.97
N SER A 38 -49.16 2.64 10.20
CA SER A 38 -49.21 4.02 10.69
C SER A 38 -48.02 4.85 10.23
N VAL A 39 -46.97 4.22 9.71
CA VAL A 39 -45.79 4.90 9.15
C VAL A 39 -45.56 4.43 7.72
N VAL A 40 -45.43 5.38 6.80
CA VAL A 40 -45.12 5.15 5.39
C VAL A 40 -43.98 6.06 4.97
N LEU A 41 -43.00 5.50 4.27
CA LEU A 41 -41.89 6.23 3.68
C LEU A 41 -42.10 6.37 2.17
N VAL A 42 -42.16 7.59 1.67
CA VAL A 42 -42.15 7.91 0.24
C VAL A 42 -40.78 8.45 -0.10
N TYR A 43 -40.06 7.81 -1.02
CA TYR A 43 -38.72 8.24 -1.39
C TYR A 43 -38.49 8.24 -2.89
N GLY A 44 -37.48 8.97 -3.35
CA GLY A 44 -37.11 9.01 -4.75
C GLY A 44 -36.24 10.22 -5.05
N ALA A 45 -35.62 10.23 -6.22
CA ALA A 45 -34.81 11.34 -6.70
C ALA A 45 -35.56 12.68 -6.59
N SER A 46 -34.81 13.78 -6.56
CA SER A 46 -35.42 15.09 -6.64
C SER A 46 -36.14 15.30 -7.98
N GLY A 47 -37.26 16.03 -7.96
CA GLY A 47 -38.07 16.27 -9.16
C GLY A 47 -38.87 15.07 -9.68
N THR A 48 -39.06 14.01 -8.89
CA THR A 48 -39.97 12.91 -9.27
C THR A 48 -41.45 13.20 -8.96
N GLY A 49 -41.74 14.27 -8.21
CA GLY A 49 -43.11 14.69 -7.89
C GLY A 49 -43.70 14.07 -6.63
N LYS A 50 -42.87 13.76 -5.61
CA LYS A 50 -43.30 13.20 -4.31
C LYS A 50 -44.40 14.04 -3.64
N THR A 51 -44.19 15.35 -3.51
CA THR A 51 -45.18 16.27 -2.92
C THR A 51 -46.50 16.26 -3.68
N SER A 52 -46.48 16.31 -5.02
CA SER A 52 -47.69 16.22 -5.85
C SER A 52 -48.37 14.85 -5.74
N LEU A 53 -47.60 13.76 -5.62
CA LEU A 53 -48.15 12.43 -5.41
C LEU A 53 -48.96 12.35 -4.12
N ILE A 54 -48.50 13.00 -3.05
CA ILE A 54 -49.18 13.04 -1.75
C ILE A 54 -50.36 14.03 -1.78
N ASN A 55 -50.11 15.30 -2.13
CA ASN A 55 -51.08 16.39 -2.00
C ASN A 55 -52.19 16.37 -3.05
N CYS A 56 -51.91 15.82 -4.24
CA CYS A 56 -52.90 15.67 -5.29
C CYS A 56 -53.38 14.22 -5.39
N GLY A 57 -52.44 13.31 -5.59
CA GLY A 57 -52.74 11.91 -5.88
C GLY A 57 -53.42 11.19 -4.71
N LEU A 58 -52.72 11.10 -3.57
CA LEU A 58 -53.22 10.44 -2.37
C LEU A 58 -54.39 11.19 -1.76
N ALA A 59 -54.27 12.51 -1.54
CA ALA A 59 -55.36 13.32 -1.00
C ALA A 59 -56.63 13.22 -1.85
N GLY A 60 -56.49 13.12 -3.18
CA GLY A 60 -57.61 12.94 -4.11
C GLY A 60 -58.34 11.60 -3.99
N LYS A 61 -57.77 10.59 -3.32
CA LYS A 61 -58.43 9.30 -3.05
C LYS A 61 -59.31 9.28 -1.81
N PHE A 62 -59.10 10.22 -0.89
CA PHE A 62 -59.89 10.33 0.34
C PHE A 62 -61.06 11.29 0.16
N GLN A 63 -62.12 11.15 0.96
CA GLN A 63 -63.12 12.22 1.09
C GLN A 63 -62.59 13.32 2.03
N ARG A 64 -63.17 14.53 1.98
CA ARG A 64 -62.70 15.66 2.83
C ARG A 64 -62.85 15.38 4.34
N HIS A 65 -63.76 14.49 4.72
CA HIS A 65 -63.97 14.09 6.12
C HIS A 65 -63.07 12.93 6.56
N ASP A 66 -62.42 12.20 5.64
CA ASP A 66 -61.52 11.09 5.99
C ASP A 66 -60.04 11.51 6.01
N TRP A 67 -59.77 12.79 5.77
CA TRP A 67 -58.44 13.32 5.51
C TRP A 67 -58.27 14.65 6.23
N LEU A 68 -57.54 14.62 7.35
CA LEU A 68 -56.95 15.80 7.95
C LEU A 68 -55.43 15.74 7.71
N ASP A 69 -54.99 16.34 6.62
CA ASP A 69 -53.58 16.50 6.30
C ASP A 69 -52.95 17.68 7.04
N LEU A 70 -51.83 17.38 7.68
CA LEU A 70 -50.98 18.33 8.35
C LEU A 70 -49.59 18.23 7.71
N MET A 71 -49.34 19.13 6.76
CA MET A 71 -48.03 19.25 6.10
C MET A 71 -47.02 19.88 7.06
N ILE A 72 -45.89 19.20 7.22
CA ILE A 72 -44.80 19.60 8.11
C ILE A 72 -43.52 19.53 7.30
N ARG A 73 -42.80 20.66 7.27
CA ARG A 73 -41.40 20.74 6.85
C ARG A 73 -40.57 21.18 8.06
N ARG A 74 -39.26 21.03 8.01
CA ARG A 74 -38.39 21.37 9.15
C ARG A 74 -38.46 22.87 9.49
N GLY A 75 -38.40 23.75 8.50
CA GLY A 75 -38.23 25.17 8.74
C GLY A 75 -36.95 25.45 9.54
N SER A 76 -37.06 26.19 10.65
CA SER A 76 -35.95 26.41 11.58
C SER A 76 -35.68 25.23 12.51
N ASP A 77 -36.72 24.50 12.91
CA ASP A 77 -36.68 23.31 13.78
C ASP A 77 -37.95 22.46 13.60
N ILE A 78 -37.79 21.16 13.30
CA ILE A 78 -38.92 20.27 12.98
C ILE A 78 -39.90 20.08 14.15
N ASN A 79 -39.42 20.13 15.40
CA ASN A 79 -40.25 19.96 16.59
C ASN A 79 -41.16 21.16 16.78
N ASN A 80 -40.61 22.36 16.58
CA ASN A 80 -41.38 23.60 16.61
C ASN A 80 -42.42 23.63 15.48
N SER A 81 -42.04 23.20 14.27
CA SER A 81 -42.97 23.10 13.14
C SER A 81 -44.09 22.09 13.40
N LEU A 82 -43.78 20.91 13.95
CA LEU A 82 -44.79 19.92 14.34
C LEU A 82 -45.75 20.50 15.39
N ALA A 83 -45.22 21.10 16.46
CA ALA A 83 -46.04 21.68 17.53
C ALA A 83 -46.96 22.80 17.01
N THR A 84 -46.42 23.72 16.21
CA THR A 84 -47.16 24.84 15.62
C THR A 84 -48.27 24.34 14.70
N THR A 85 -48.00 23.35 13.85
CA THR A 85 -48.99 22.77 12.95
C THR A 85 -50.11 22.07 13.72
N LEU A 86 -49.77 21.32 14.77
CA LEU A 86 -50.76 20.67 15.63
C LEU A 86 -51.61 21.69 16.39
N GLU A 87 -51.02 22.76 16.90
CA GLU A 87 -51.75 23.83 17.59
C GLU A 87 -52.75 24.52 16.65
N LYS A 88 -52.31 24.86 15.42
CA LYS A 88 -53.18 25.42 14.36
C LYS A 88 -54.32 24.48 13.99
N ALA A 89 -54.08 23.16 14.01
CA ALA A 89 -55.10 22.14 13.80
C ALA A 89 -56.08 21.99 14.98
N GLY A 90 -55.85 22.69 16.09
CA GLY A 90 -56.69 22.69 17.28
C GLY A 90 -56.18 21.84 18.43
N GLY A 91 -54.92 21.42 18.39
CA GLY A 91 -54.20 20.76 19.48
C GLY A 91 -53.80 21.74 20.59
N LYS A 92 -54.71 22.61 21.02
CA LYS A 92 -54.48 23.43 22.20
C LYS A 92 -54.73 22.56 23.42
N VAL A 93 -53.72 22.43 24.27
CA VAL A 93 -53.93 21.93 25.63
C VAL A 93 -54.69 23.04 26.35
N GLY A 94 -56.02 22.98 26.34
CA GLY A 94 -56.83 23.87 27.14
C GLY A 94 -56.43 23.72 28.61
N THR A 95 -56.30 24.84 29.31
CA THR A 95 -56.43 24.89 30.78
C THR A 95 -57.79 24.34 31.25
N ASP A 96 -58.71 24.10 30.31
CA ASP A 96 -60.07 23.58 30.51
C ASP A 96 -60.14 22.04 30.41
N TYR A 97 -59.01 21.33 30.47
CA TYR A 97 -59.03 19.97 31.00
C TYR A 97 -59.15 20.05 32.53
N GLU A 98 -60.28 20.60 33.00
CA GLU A 98 -60.82 20.10 34.27
C GLU A 98 -60.94 18.59 34.09
N GLU A 99 -60.39 17.86 35.05
CA GLU A 99 -60.72 16.47 35.25
C GLU A 99 -62.25 16.34 35.30
N GLU A 100 -62.92 16.16 34.16
CA GLU A 100 -64.18 15.42 34.11
C GLU A 100 -63.83 13.97 34.42
N LYS A 101 -63.57 13.78 35.71
CA LYS A 101 -63.69 12.57 36.48
C LYS A 101 -65.09 12.03 36.20
N TRP A 102 -65.22 11.27 35.12
CA TRP A 102 -66.17 10.17 35.06
C TRP A 102 -65.71 9.15 36.11
N VAL A 103 -66.00 9.45 37.38
CA VAL A 103 -66.06 8.45 38.46
C VAL A 103 -67.36 7.70 38.23
N GLY A 104 -67.35 6.83 37.23
CA GLY A 104 -68.19 5.65 37.24
C GLY A 104 -67.41 4.57 37.98
N GLU A 105 -67.90 4.15 39.14
CA GLU A 105 -67.36 3.08 39.99
C GLU A 105 -67.13 1.77 39.22
N TRP A 106 -66.01 1.66 38.51
CA TRP A 106 -65.45 0.39 38.07
C TRP A 106 -63.94 0.47 38.30
N ASP A 107 -63.51 0.02 39.48
CA ASP A 107 -62.12 -0.30 39.79
C ASP A 107 -61.60 -1.27 38.71
N PHE A 108 -60.80 -0.74 37.80
CA PHE A 108 -59.85 -1.52 37.04
C PHE A 108 -58.47 -0.92 37.27
N ASP A 109 -57.68 -1.63 38.08
CA ASP A 109 -56.22 -1.54 38.14
C ASP A 109 -55.64 -1.69 36.72
N THR A 110 -55.60 -0.58 35.98
CA THR A 110 -54.89 -0.50 34.72
C THR A 110 -53.91 0.64 34.82
N GLU A 111 -52.66 0.28 35.12
CA GLU A 111 -51.47 1.05 34.74
C GLU A 111 -51.49 1.25 33.23
N GLY A 112 -52.29 2.21 32.76
CA GLY A 112 -52.23 2.68 31.38
C GLY A 112 -50.89 3.39 31.15
N PRO A 113 -50.30 3.30 29.95
CA PRO A 113 -49.08 4.02 29.63
C PRO A 113 -49.32 5.53 29.86
N GLN A 114 -48.44 6.18 30.63
CA GLN A 114 -48.49 7.63 30.82
C GLN A 114 -48.50 8.31 29.44
N LEU A 115 -49.58 9.03 29.16
CA LEU A 115 -49.74 9.76 27.90
C LEU A 115 -48.66 10.84 27.81
N THR A 116 -47.81 10.75 26.79
CA THR A 116 -46.81 11.77 26.48
C THR A 116 -47.49 13.10 26.13
N PRO A 117 -46.85 14.27 26.34
CA PRO A 117 -47.45 15.57 25.99
C PRO A 117 -47.96 15.63 24.54
N ILE A 118 -47.22 15.06 23.59
CA ILE A 118 -47.61 15.01 22.18
C ILE A 118 -48.87 14.15 21.95
N SER A 119 -49.05 13.07 22.72
CA SER A 119 -50.25 12.22 22.62
C SER A 119 -51.52 12.94 23.06
N ILE A 120 -51.44 13.83 24.06
CA ILE A 120 -52.54 14.68 24.52
C ILE A 120 -52.93 15.67 23.41
N VAL A 121 -51.93 16.33 22.82
CA VAL A 121 -52.14 17.28 21.71
C VAL A 121 -52.79 16.60 20.51
N ILE A 122 -52.30 15.43 20.11
CA ILE A 122 -52.86 14.63 19.01
C ILE A 122 -54.31 14.23 19.29
N ARG A 123 -54.60 13.78 20.52
CA ARG A 123 -55.97 13.45 20.94
C ARG A 123 -56.88 14.66 20.84
N ALA A 124 -56.44 15.84 21.24
CA ALA A 124 -57.22 17.07 21.10
C ALA A 124 -57.50 17.44 19.63
N VAL A 125 -56.50 17.33 18.74
CA VAL A 125 -56.70 17.52 17.29
C VAL A 125 -57.73 16.54 16.73
N TYR A 126 -57.64 15.28 17.12
CA TYR A 126 -58.58 14.25 16.69
C TYR A 126 -60.00 14.52 17.22
N GLN A 127 -60.17 14.84 18.50
CA GLN A 127 -61.46 15.14 19.11
C GLN A 127 -62.13 16.40 18.52
N LYS A 128 -61.34 17.39 18.09
CA LYS A 128 -61.89 18.59 17.45
C LYS A 128 -62.36 18.33 16.03
N SER A 129 -61.61 17.52 15.29
CA SER A 129 -61.87 17.29 13.86
C SER A 129 -62.78 16.09 13.59
N PHE A 130 -62.73 15.06 14.44
CA PHE A 130 -63.28 13.71 14.22
C PHE A 130 -62.81 13.07 12.90
N ARG A 131 -61.59 13.40 12.44
CA ARG A 131 -61.00 12.88 11.20
C ARG A 131 -59.67 12.19 11.49
N PRO A 132 -59.34 11.08 10.79
CA PRO A 132 -57.99 10.51 10.84
C PRO A 132 -56.93 11.57 10.46
N VAL A 133 -55.86 11.65 11.26
CA VAL A 133 -54.82 12.67 11.11
C VAL A 133 -53.68 12.11 10.27
N TYR A 134 -53.33 12.81 9.18
CA TYR A 134 -52.20 12.49 8.32
C TYR A 134 -51.10 13.53 8.52
N LEU A 135 -50.07 13.18 9.30
CA LEU A 135 -48.88 13.99 9.46
C LEU A 135 -47.94 13.71 8.27
N ILE A 136 -47.78 14.71 7.40
CA ILE A 136 -46.97 14.56 6.19
C ILE A 136 -45.68 15.35 6.41
N PHE A 137 -44.61 14.63 6.70
CA PHE A 137 -43.26 15.18 6.80
C PHE A 137 -42.65 15.23 5.40
N ASP A 138 -42.94 16.30 4.66
CA ASP A 138 -42.29 16.56 3.39
C ASP A 138 -40.91 17.17 3.62
N GLN A 139 -39.98 17.00 2.68
CA GLN A 139 -38.68 17.64 2.89
C GLN A 139 -37.79 16.92 3.90
N PHE A 140 -38.09 15.67 4.28
CA PHE A 140 -37.62 15.14 5.57
C PHE A 140 -36.10 15.10 5.70
N GLU A 141 -35.36 15.05 4.59
CA GLU A 141 -33.91 15.15 4.61
C GLU A 141 -33.35 16.45 5.21
N GLU A 142 -34.13 17.54 5.24
CA GLU A 142 -33.73 18.81 5.85
C GLU A 142 -33.33 18.64 7.33
N LEU A 143 -33.96 17.68 8.03
CA LEU A 143 -33.61 17.34 9.41
C LEU A 143 -32.16 16.85 9.55
N PHE A 144 -31.63 16.17 8.54
CA PHE A 144 -30.26 15.65 8.54
C PHE A 144 -29.25 16.64 7.95
N ILE A 145 -29.70 17.52 7.06
CA ILE A 145 -28.84 18.50 6.38
C ILE A 145 -28.60 19.73 7.26
N LEU A 146 -29.68 20.26 7.83
CA LEU A 146 -29.68 21.53 8.57
C LEU A 146 -29.89 21.33 10.07
N GLY A 147 -30.48 20.21 10.47
CA GLY A 147 -30.83 19.94 11.86
C GLY A 147 -29.69 19.44 12.73
N SER A 148 -29.81 19.71 14.02
CA SER A 148 -28.86 19.24 15.04
C SER A 148 -29.19 17.82 15.53
N LEU A 149 -28.22 17.13 16.13
CA LEU A 149 -28.48 15.82 16.74
C LEU A 149 -29.53 15.88 17.85
N SER A 150 -29.52 16.94 18.66
CA SER A 150 -30.55 17.16 19.69
C SER A 150 -31.95 17.35 19.10
N GLU A 151 -32.06 18.07 17.97
CA GLU A 151 -33.34 18.24 17.26
C GLU A 151 -33.89 16.89 16.78
N GLN A 152 -33.01 16.03 16.24
CA GLN A 152 -33.33 14.68 15.79
C GLN A 152 -33.81 13.78 16.94
N GLU A 153 -33.13 13.82 18.09
CA GLU A 153 -33.50 13.03 19.28
C GLU A 153 -34.87 13.41 19.84
N ILE A 154 -35.15 14.72 19.96
CA ILE A 154 -36.47 15.21 20.44
C ILE A 154 -37.58 14.82 19.46
N PHE A 155 -37.31 14.90 18.16
CA PHE A 155 -38.27 14.52 17.14
C PHE A 155 -38.58 13.02 17.17
N LEU A 156 -37.56 12.20 17.40
CA LEU A 156 -37.68 10.76 17.53
C LEU A 156 -38.59 10.36 18.70
N GLU A 157 -38.44 11.01 19.85
CA GLU A 157 -39.32 10.83 21.01
C GLU A 157 -40.75 11.29 20.71
N SER A 158 -40.91 12.38 19.95
CA SER A 158 -42.23 12.84 19.51
C SER A 158 -42.93 11.81 18.63
N VAL A 159 -42.21 11.21 17.67
CA VAL A 159 -42.76 10.15 16.81
C VAL A 159 -43.15 8.91 17.62
N ARG A 160 -42.33 8.51 18.61
CA ARG A 160 -42.67 7.42 19.54
C ARG A 160 -43.96 7.72 20.31
N GLY A 161 -44.07 8.93 20.87
CA GLY A 161 -45.26 9.38 21.58
C GLY A 161 -46.52 9.38 20.70
N ILE A 162 -46.40 9.78 19.43
CA ILE A 162 -47.50 9.73 18.46
C ILE A 162 -47.96 8.28 18.22
N LEU A 163 -47.02 7.36 18.00
CA LEU A 163 -47.34 5.94 17.77
C LEU A 163 -48.02 5.28 18.97
N GLN A 164 -47.69 5.73 20.19
CA GLN A 164 -48.26 5.22 21.44
C GLN A 164 -49.59 5.89 21.81
N SER A 165 -50.02 6.94 21.11
CA SER A 165 -51.23 7.71 21.44
C SER A 165 -52.55 6.95 21.30
N GLY A 166 -52.55 5.81 20.57
CA GLY A 166 -53.75 5.04 20.27
C GLY A 166 -54.76 5.73 19.33
N GLN A 167 -54.46 6.94 18.86
CA GLN A 167 -55.31 7.69 17.93
C GLN A 167 -55.08 7.24 16.48
N PRO A 168 -56.06 7.42 15.56
CA PRO A 168 -55.91 7.08 14.14
C PRO A 168 -55.04 8.12 13.42
N VAL A 169 -53.73 8.07 13.71
CA VAL A 169 -52.71 8.93 13.11
C VAL A 169 -51.86 8.13 12.12
N LYS A 170 -51.63 8.73 10.96
CA LYS A 170 -50.75 8.22 9.91
C LYS A 170 -49.62 9.23 9.71
N MET A 171 -48.39 8.73 9.65
CA MET A 171 -47.19 9.51 9.37
C MET A 171 -46.63 9.12 8.03
N ILE A 172 -46.51 10.09 7.13
CA ILE A 172 -45.94 9.93 5.79
C ILE A 172 -44.65 10.75 5.75
N PHE A 173 -43.51 10.06 5.63
CA PHE A 173 -42.21 10.69 5.48
C PHE A 173 -41.86 10.74 4.01
N SER A 174 -41.72 11.94 3.42
CA SER A 174 -41.24 12.14 2.06
C SER A 174 -39.79 12.59 2.10
N ILE A 175 -38.89 11.76 1.54
CA ILE A 175 -37.44 11.99 1.57
C ILE A 175 -36.80 11.80 0.18
N ARG A 176 -35.68 12.46 -0.05
CA ARG A 176 -34.80 12.15 -1.19
C ARG A 176 -34.08 10.81 -1.02
N GLU A 177 -33.92 10.05 -2.12
CA GLU A 177 -33.41 8.67 -2.06
C GLU A 177 -31.94 8.59 -1.62
N GLU A 178 -31.14 9.60 -1.93
CA GLU A 178 -29.75 9.70 -1.50
C GLU A 178 -29.57 9.91 0.01
N TYR A 179 -30.63 10.29 0.73
CA TYR A 179 -30.62 10.46 2.20
C TYR A 179 -31.22 9.26 2.95
N LEU A 180 -31.60 8.18 2.26
CA LEU A 180 -32.13 6.98 2.92
C LEU A 180 -31.15 6.39 3.96
N GLY A 181 -29.84 6.51 3.73
CA GLY A 181 -28.82 6.01 4.65
C GLY A 181 -28.87 6.66 6.04
N PHE A 182 -29.33 7.92 6.13
CA PHE A 182 -29.48 8.62 7.42
C PHE A 182 -30.66 8.09 8.26
N LEU A 183 -31.59 7.35 7.65
CA LEU A 183 -32.74 6.79 8.35
C LEU A 183 -32.42 5.52 9.14
N VAL A 184 -31.21 4.96 9.02
CA VAL A 184 -30.84 3.70 9.70
C VAL A 184 -30.92 3.85 11.23
N ASP A 185 -30.44 4.96 11.79
CA ASP A 185 -30.53 5.20 13.23
C ASP A 185 -31.96 5.47 13.69
N PHE A 186 -32.77 6.12 12.84
CA PHE A 186 -34.20 6.31 13.06
C PHE A 186 -34.96 4.98 13.04
N GLU A 187 -34.60 4.04 12.16
CA GLU A 187 -35.22 2.71 12.08
C GLU A 187 -35.00 1.90 13.36
N ARG A 188 -33.82 2.01 14.00
CA ARG A 188 -33.57 1.34 15.30
C ARG A 188 -34.58 1.75 16.36
N ALA A 189 -35.01 3.00 16.33
CA ALA A 189 -35.97 3.56 17.27
C ALA A 189 -37.42 3.44 16.82
N ILE A 190 -37.68 3.37 15.51
CA ILE A 190 -38.99 3.18 14.90
C ILE A 190 -38.87 2.03 13.86
N PRO A 191 -38.94 0.77 14.29
CA PRO A 191 -38.69 -0.38 13.40
C PRO A 191 -39.62 -0.47 12.18
N GLN A 192 -40.79 0.16 12.25
CA GLN A 192 -41.77 0.20 11.16
C GLN A 192 -41.50 1.29 10.11
N LEU A 193 -40.52 2.18 10.31
CA LEU A 193 -40.23 3.31 9.43
C LEU A 193 -39.89 2.88 7.99
N LEU A 194 -39.00 1.89 7.83
CA LEU A 194 -38.59 1.40 6.52
C LEU A 194 -39.42 0.21 6.01
N ARG A 195 -40.35 -0.31 6.83
CA ARG A 195 -41.15 -1.50 6.50
C ARG A 195 -42.10 -1.25 5.33
N LYS A 196 -42.71 -0.07 5.27
CA LYS A 196 -43.61 0.35 4.19
C LYS A 196 -43.00 1.53 3.46
N LYS A 197 -42.22 1.23 2.42
CA LYS A 197 -41.56 2.23 1.58
C LYS A 197 -42.04 2.17 0.13
N LEU A 198 -42.32 3.33 -0.44
CA LEU A 198 -42.71 3.51 -1.84
C LEU A 198 -41.66 4.36 -2.54
N ARG A 199 -41.04 3.79 -3.58
CA ARG A 199 -40.13 4.54 -4.45
C ARG A 199 -40.91 5.23 -5.55
N VAL A 200 -40.79 6.55 -5.65
CA VAL A 200 -41.35 7.35 -6.74
C VAL A 200 -40.30 7.44 -7.84
N GLU A 201 -40.50 6.67 -8.90
CA GLU A 201 -39.57 6.61 -10.03
C GLU A 201 -39.66 7.87 -10.90
N PRO A 202 -38.55 8.30 -11.54
CA PRO A 202 -38.59 9.26 -12.64
C PRO A 202 -39.52 8.80 -13.78
N MET A 203 -40.04 9.74 -14.57
CA MET A 203 -41.02 9.38 -15.60
C MET A 203 -40.33 8.76 -16.82
N ASN A 204 -40.82 7.59 -17.24
CA ASN A 204 -40.46 6.96 -18.49
C ASN A 204 -41.38 7.46 -19.63
N LEU A 205 -41.07 7.07 -20.87
CA LEU A 205 -41.84 7.47 -22.05
C LEU A 205 -43.34 7.15 -21.92
N THR A 206 -43.69 5.96 -21.41
CA THR A 206 -45.09 5.54 -21.24
C THR A 206 -45.86 6.48 -20.30
N LYS A 207 -45.27 6.84 -19.15
CA LYS A 207 -45.88 7.78 -18.19
C LYS A 207 -45.97 9.19 -18.77
N VAL A 208 -44.97 9.62 -19.54
CA VAL A 208 -44.99 10.93 -20.21
C VAL A 208 -46.10 11.01 -21.27
N LYS A 209 -46.30 9.95 -22.06
CA LYS A 209 -47.45 9.84 -22.98
C LYS A 209 -48.77 9.98 -22.25
N GLN A 210 -48.95 9.25 -21.13
CA GLN A 210 -50.16 9.36 -20.31
C GLN A 210 -50.39 10.79 -19.80
N VAL A 211 -49.33 11.50 -19.39
CA VAL A 211 -49.42 12.89 -18.93
C VAL A 211 -49.86 13.84 -20.05
N ILE A 212 -49.16 13.81 -21.19
CA ILE A 212 -49.37 14.77 -22.28
C ILE A 212 -50.74 14.55 -22.93
N ILE A 213 -51.05 13.30 -23.27
CA ILE A 213 -52.32 12.93 -23.92
C ILE A 213 -53.47 13.12 -22.93
N GLY A 214 -53.30 12.68 -21.68
CA GLY A 214 -54.29 12.86 -20.62
C GLY A 214 -54.65 14.34 -20.44
N ALA A 215 -53.66 15.20 -20.24
CA ALA A 215 -53.86 16.64 -20.04
C ALA A 215 -54.51 17.34 -21.26
N ALA A 216 -54.23 16.90 -22.48
CA ALA A 216 -54.83 17.44 -23.70
C ALA A 216 -56.26 16.92 -23.95
N SER A 217 -56.62 15.77 -23.40
CA SER A 217 -57.94 15.14 -23.60
C SER A 217 -59.03 15.68 -22.68
N VAL A 218 -58.67 16.42 -21.61
CA VAL A 218 -59.62 16.96 -20.65
C VAL A 218 -60.45 18.08 -21.29
N GLU A 219 -61.78 18.03 -21.16
CA GLU A 219 -62.71 18.97 -21.81
C GLU A 219 -62.44 20.44 -21.46
N TYR A 220 -62.07 20.71 -20.21
CA TYR A 220 -61.73 22.05 -19.73
C TYR A 220 -60.25 22.41 -19.92
N SER A 221 -59.45 21.63 -20.63
CA SER A 221 -58.07 21.98 -20.98
C SER A 221 -58.04 22.99 -22.12
N ASN A 222 -57.15 23.98 -22.06
CA ASN A 222 -56.87 24.87 -23.18
C ASN A 222 -55.76 24.36 -24.09
N ILE A 223 -55.22 23.16 -23.83
CA ILE A 223 -54.25 22.49 -24.69
C ILE A 223 -54.96 21.36 -25.42
N SER A 224 -54.73 21.26 -26.72
CA SER A 224 -55.07 20.10 -27.54
C SER A 224 -53.85 19.57 -28.26
N ILE A 225 -53.91 18.33 -28.73
CA ILE A 225 -52.91 17.77 -29.64
C ILE A 225 -53.60 17.51 -30.96
N LYS A 226 -52.91 17.79 -32.06
CA LYS A 226 -53.44 17.52 -33.39
C LYS A 226 -53.76 16.03 -33.55
N GLN A 227 -54.97 15.75 -34.02
CA GLN A 227 -55.48 14.40 -34.14
C GLN A 227 -54.58 13.53 -35.05
N GLY A 228 -54.19 12.35 -34.56
CA GLY A 228 -53.29 11.43 -35.25
C GLY A 228 -51.80 11.70 -35.03
N GLU A 229 -51.43 12.75 -34.30
CA GLU A 229 -50.05 13.05 -33.91
C GLU A 229 -49.77 12.84 -32.42
N GLU A 230 -50.71 12.28 -31.64
CA GLU A 230 -50.65 12.21 -30.17
C GLU A 230 -49.40 11.48 -29.67
N ASP A 231 -49.15 10.28 -30.20
CA ASP A 231 -47.97 9.48 -29.86
C ASP A 231 -46.68 10.14 -30.33
N ALA A 232 -46.67 10.71 -31.54
CA ALA A 232 -45.49 11.32 -32.14
C ALA A 232 -45.07 12.60 -31.41
N VAL A 233 -46.04 13.43 -31.00
CA VAL A 233 -45.82 14.63 -30.18
C VAL A 233 -45.22 14.22 -28.83
N ALA A 234 -45.85 13.26 -28.13
CA ALA A 234 -45.36 12.84 -26.81
C ALA A 234 -43.96 12.18 -26.88
N GLU A 235 -43.67 11.40 -27.92
CA GLU A 235 -42.34 10.84 -28.17
C GLU A 235 -41.31 11.92 -28.47
N SER A 236 -41.62 12.85 -29.38
CA SER A 236 -40.71 13.95 -29.72
C SER A 236 -40.40 14.81 -28.50
N ILE A 237 -41.42 15.15 -27.69
CA ILE A 237 -41.24 15.85 -26.41
C ILE A 237 -40.31 15.07 -25.49
N PHE A 238 -40.56 13.78 -25.27
CA PHE A 238 -39.72 12.94 -24.41
C PHE A 238 -38.26 12.89 -24.89
N HIS A 239 -38.04 12.70 -26.20
CA HIS A 239 -36.71 12.62 -26.78
C HIS A 239 -35.95 13.94 -26.70
N LYS A 240 -36.62 15.07 -26.96
CA LYS A 240 -36.03 16.39 -26.75
C LYS A 240 -35.65 16.60 -25.29
N ILE A 241 -36.47 16.12 -24.33
CA ILE A 241 -36.22 16.32 -22.89
C ILE A 241 -35.00 15.52 -22.45
N LYS A 242 -34.94 14.29 -22.93
CA LYS A 242 -33.84 13.38 -22.69
C LYS A 242 -32.53 13.88 -23.31
N GLY A 243 -32.59 14.50 -24.49
CA GLY A 243 -31.42 14.87 -25.30
C GLY A 243 -30.54 13.64 -25.58
N ASP A 244 -29.22 13.85 -25.61
CA ASP A 244 -28.24 12.79 -25.85
C ASP A 244 -28.00 11.83 -24.68
N LYS A 245 -28.66 12.05 -23.54
CA LYS A 245 -28.44 11.23 -22.34
C LYS A 245 -28.96 9.82 -22.60
N LYS A 246 -28.18 8.79 -22.26
CA LYS A 246 -28.60 7.37 -22.34
C LYS A 246 -29.73 6.97 -21.36
N SER A 247 -30.23 7.90 -20.55
CA SER A 247 -31.29 7.68 -19.56
C SER A 247 -32.58 7.18 -20.23
N LEU A 248 -33.29 6.24 -19.59
CA LEU A 248 -34.62 5.80 -20.04
C LEU A 248 -35.76 6.63 -19.42
N THR A 249 -35.41 7.66 -18.65
CA THR A 249 -36.35 8.48 -17.90
C THR A 249 -35.97 9.95 -17.91
N ILE A 250 -36.96 10.80 -17.66
CA ILE A 250 -36.80 12.25 -17.50
C ILE A 250 -37.30 12.70 -16.12
N GLN A 251 -36.79 13.84 -15.64
CA GLN A 251 -37.33 14.46 -14.43
C GLN A 251 -38.55 15.32 -14.80
N LEU A 252 -39.57 15.30 -13.94
CA LEU A 252 -40.84 15.98 -14.18
C LEU A 252 -40.71 17.51 -14.34
N PRO A 253 -39.81 18.22 -13.64
CA PRO A 253 -39.60 19.66 -13.83
C PRO A 253 -39.23 20.03 -15.27
N PHE A 254 -38.37 19.25 -15.92
CA PHE A 254 -38.01 19.51 -17.32
C PHE A 254 -39.21 19.37 -18.26
N LEU A 255 -40.08 18.39 -17.99
CA LEU A 255 -41.33 18.23 -18.75
C LEU A 255 -42.25 19.43 -18.57
N GLN A 256 -42.49 19.87 -17.33
CA GLN A 256 -43.38 21.01 -17.06
C GLN A 256 -42.85 22.31 -17.69
N VAL A 257 -41.55 22.59 -17.56
CA VAL A 257 -40.93 23.79 -18.15
C VAL A 257 -40.95 23.72 -19.68
N PHE A 258 -40.68 22.55 -20.26
CA PHE A 258 -40.74 22.41 -21.72
C PHE A 258 -42.15 22.64 -22.26
N LEU A 259 -43.17 22.05 -21.63
CA LEU A 259 -44.56 22.21 -22.05
C LEU A 259 -45.00 23.68 -21.92
N ASP A 260 -44.52 24.40 -20.90
CA ASP A 260 -44.76 25.83 -20.73
C ASP A 260 -44.06 26.67 -21.81
N LYS A 261 -42.79 26.39 -22.11
CA LYS A 261 -42.08 27.04 -23.22
C LYS A 261 -42.76 26.76 -24.57
N LEU A 262 -43.19 25.52 -24.81
CA LEU A 262 -43.89 25.13 -26.05
C LEU A 262 -45.20 25.90 -26.19
N TYR A 263 -45.98 25.98 -25.11
CA TYR A 263 -47.21 26.75 -25.08
C TYR A 263 -46.96 28.24 -25.38
N LEU A 264 -45.95 28.84 -24.75
CA LEU A 264 -45.59 30.25 -24.97
C LEU A 264 -45.08 30.51 -26.40
N ASN A 265 -44.31 29.58 -26.98
CA ASN A 265 -43.85 29.68 -28.36
C ASN A 265 -45.03 29.64 -29.36
N ILE A 266 -46.03 28.78 -29.09
CA ILE A 266 -47.22 28.66 -29.94
C ILE A 266 -48.14 29.89 -29.84
N THR A 267 -48.36 30.41 -28.62
CA THR A 267 -49.42 31.40 -28.36
C THR A 267 -48.91 32.83 -28.17
N GLY A 268 -47.68 33.01 -27.69
CA GLY A 268 -47.18 34.29 -27.18
C GLY A 268 -47.87 34.77 -25.89
N ASP A 269 -48.79 33.98 -25.32
CA ASP A 269 -49.68 34.40 -24.23
C ASP A 269 -49.12 34.03 -22.86
N LYS A 270 -48.54 35.03 -22.18
CA LYS A 270 -48.00 34.88 -20.82
C LYS A 270 -49.08 34.54 -19.77
N ASN A 271 -50.35 34.89 -20.00
CA ASN A 271 -51.44 34.64 -19.05
C ASN A 271 -52.01 33.23 -19.17
N ARG A 272 -51.63 32.48 -20.22
CA ARG A 272 -51.99 31.08 -20.44
C ARG A 272 -53.51 30.87 -20.57
N GLU A 273 -54.18 31.77 -21.29
CA GLU A 273 -55.63 31.73 -21.52
C GLU A 273 -55.97 31.25 -22.93
N THR A 274 -55.12 31.57 -23.91
CA THR A 274 -55.31 31.28 -25.33
C THR A 274 -55.19 29.79 -25.64
N PRO A 275 -56.16 29.15 -26.31
CA PRO A 275 -56.03 27.75 -26.68
C PRO A 275 -54.78 27.47 -27.53
N ALA A 276 -54.05 26.40 -27.20
CA ALA A 276 -52.85 25.98 -27.92
C ALA A 276 -53.02 24.56 -28.48
N GLU A 277 -52.74 24.37 -29.77
CA GLU A 277 -52.69 23.05 -30.41
C GLU A 277 -51.24 22.61 -30.58
N PHE A 278 -50.87 21.51 -29.93
CA PHE A 278 -49.55 20.91 -30.03
C PHE A 278 -49.48 20.05 -31.28
N THR A 279 -48.49 20.33 -32.13
CA THR A 279 -48.22 19.59 -33.37
C THR A 279 -46.77 19.12 -33.38
N LEU A 280 -46.48 18.05 -34.12
CA LEU A 280 -45.12 17.52 -34.24
C LEU A 280 -44.16 18.58 -34.84
N ALA A 281 -44.64 19.39 -35.78
CA ALA A 281 -43.87 20.48 -36.38
C ALA A 281 -43.43 21.50 -35.31
N LYS A 282 -44.35 21.96 -34.47
CA LYS A 282 -44.06 22.95 -33.40
C LYS A 282 -43.12 22.39 -32.34
N VAL A 283 -43.26 21.11 -31.99
CA VAL A 283 -42.30 20.45 -31.09
C VAL A 283 -40.92 20.41 -31.73
N ASN A 284 -40.82 20.06 -33.02
CA ASN A 284 -39.55 19.94 -33.74
C ASN A 284 -38.82 21.28 -33.92
N GLU A 285 -39.55 22.40 -33.99
CA GLU A 285 -38.98 23.76 -33.96
C GLU A 285 -38.28 24.09 -32.64
N MET A 286 -38.62 23.40 -31.54
CA MET A 286 -37.94 23.59 -30.24
C MET A 286 -36.57 22.92 -30.24
N GLY A 287 -35.57 23.54 -29.61
CA GLY A 287 -34.25 22.94 -29.38
C GLY A 287 -34.27 21.74 -28.42
N ASP A 288 -33.15 21.04 -28.30
CA ASP A 288 -32.96 19.97 -27.32
C ASP A 288 -32.82 20.54 -25.90
N ILE A 289 -33.33 19.82 -24.89
CA ILE A 289 -33.77 20.42 -23.62
C ILE A 289 -32.77 20.25 -22.49
N GLY A 290 -31.63 19.60 -22.73
CA GLY A 290 -30.59 19.41 -21.71
C GLY A 290 -30.23 20.71 -20.98
N ASP A 291 -30.33 21.85 -21.67
CA ASP A 291 -30.07 23.20 -21.17
C ASP A 291 -31.32 24.02 -20.83
N VAL A 292 -32.56 23.53 -21.00
CA VAL A 292 -33.77 24.38 -20.88
C VAL A 292 -33.99 25.02 -19.52
N LEU A 293 -33.63 24.33 -18.42
CA LEU A 293 -33.67 24.97 -17.09
C LEU A 293 -32.56 26.01 -16.93
N SER A 294 -31.38 25.77 -17.48
CA SER A 294 -30.26 26.71 -17.47
C SER A 294 -30.58 27.93 -18.33
N GLU A 295 -31.06 27.74 -19.55
CA GLU A 295 -31.56 28.79 -20.44
C GLU A 295 -32.73 29.54 -19.82
N PHE A 296 -33.66 28.85 -19.16
CA PHE A 296 -34.75 29.50 -18.44
C PHE A 296 -34.19 30.42 -17.35
N LEU A 297 -33.27 29.94 -16.52
CA LEU A 297 -32.64 30.76 -15.48
C LEU A 297 -31.90 31.97 -16.09
N GLU A 298 -31.13 31.76 -17.15
CA GLU A 298 -30.41 32.83 -17.86
C GLU A 298 -31.36 33.87 -18.44
N GLU A 299 -32.42 33.43 -19.12
CA GLU A 299 -33.44 34.28 -19.71
C GLU A 299 -34.18 35.08 -18.64
N GLN A 300 -34.59 34.44 -17.53
CA GLN A 300 -35.24 35.15 -16.43
C GLN A 300 -34.31 36.15 -15.77
N VAL A 301 -33.05 35.78 -15.50
CA VAL A 301 -32.06 36.69 -14.93
C VAL A 301 -31.81 37.89 -15.86
N ALA A 302 -31.69 37.67 -17.16
CA ALA A 302 -31.53 38.73 -18.14
C ALA A 302 -32.76 39.65 -18.19
N ASN A 303 -33.97 39.08 -18.24
CA ASN A 303 -35.22 39.85 -18.27
C ASN A 303 -35.39 40.71 -17.00
N ILE A 304 -35.15 40.14 -15.81
CA ILE A 304 -35.24 40.85 -14.53
C ILE A 304 -34.21 41.99 -14.49
N SER A 305 -32.98 41.71 -14.93
CA SER A 305 -31.93 42.73 -14.96
C SER A 305 -32.31 43.88 -15.88
N GLN A 306 -32.88 43.59 -17.05
CA GLN A 306 -33.35 44.61 -18.01
C GLN A 306 -34.55 45.41 -17.49
N GLU A 307 -35.55 44.75 -16.90
CA GLU A 307 -36.75 45.38 -16.35
C GLU A 307 -36.42 46.35 -15.21
N LEU A 308 -35.51 45.95 -14.33
CA LEU A 308 -35.11 46.74 -13.17
C LEU A 308 -33.95 47.70 -13.45
N GLN A 309 -33.37 47.67 -14.66
CA GLN A 309 -32.23 48.53 -15.04
C GLN A 309 -32.57 50.03 -14.98
N GLU A 310 -33.82 50.39 -15.27
CA GLU A 310 -34.28 51.79 -15.19
C GLU A 310 -34.27 52.31 -13.74
N LYS A 311 -34.55 51.45 -12.76
CA LYS A 311 -34.52 51.78 -11.32
C LYS A 311 -33.11 51.66 -10.75
N PHE A 312 -32.32 50.70 -11.23
CA PHE A 312 -30.98 50.39 -10.73
C PHE A 312 -29.97 50.21 -11.87
N SER A 313 -29.23 51.27 -12.21
CA SER A 313 -28.30 51.29 -13.35
C SER A 313 -27.15 50.27 -13.24
N GLU A 314 -26.77 49.90 -12.01
CA GLU A 314 -25.71 48.92 -11.72
C GLU A 314 -26.18 47.46 -11.82
N LEU A 315 -27.49 47.22 -11.96
CA LEU A 315 -28.07 45.88 -12.00
C LEU A 315 -27.79 45.22 -13.35
N GLN A 316 -26.72 44.43 -13.39
CA GLN A 316 -26.34 43.57 -14.52
C GLN A 316 -26.70 42.11 -14.23
N PRO A 317 -26.80 41.24 -15.25
CA PRO A 317 -27.08 39.82 -15.06
C PRO A 317 -26.18 39.13 -14.03
N GLU A 318 -24.90 39.51 -13.93
CA GLU A 318 -23.96 38.96 -12.96
C GLU A 318 -24.35 39.30 -11.52
N LEU A 319 -24.86 40.51 -11.27
CA LEU A 319 -25.31 40.94 -9.95
C LEU A 319 -26.60 40.24 -9.54
N THR A 320 -27.53 40.11 -10.47
CA THR A 320 -28.78 39.35 -10.29
C THR A 320 -28.48 37.87 -10.00
N TRP A 321 -27.51 37.27 -10.71
CA TRP A 321 -27.02 35.92 -10.40
C TRP A 321 -26.40 35.82 -9.00
N LYS A 322 -25.62 36.83 -8.60
CA LYS A 322 -25.01 36.89 -7.25
C LYS A 322 -26.07 36.95 -6.14
N MET A 323 -27.25 37.54 -6.39
CA MET A 323 -28.39 37.53 -5.46
C MET A 323 -29.14 36.20 -5.44
N LEU A 324 -29.15 35.46 -6.55
CA LEU A 324 -29.81 34.15 -6.65
C LEU A 324 -28.96 33.01 -6.07
N SER A 325 -27.64 33.08 -6.24
CA SER A 325 -26.70 32.02 -5.86
C SER A 325 -26.80 31.56 -4.39
N PRO A 326 -26.99 32.43 -3.38
CA PRO A 326 -27.09 32.01 -1.99
C PRO A 326 -28.19 30.98 -1.72
N PHE A 327 -29.27 30.95 -2.49
CA PHE A 327 -30.43 30.06 -2.27
C PHE A 327 -30.20 28.61 -2.70
N ALA A 328 -28.99 28.25 -3.12
CA ALA A 328 -28.60 26.88 -3.43
C ALA A 328 -27.33 26.49 -2.66
N THR A 329 -27.26 25.26 -2.19
CA THR A 329 -26.05 24.71 -1.57
C THR A 329 -24.99 24.35 -2.60
N LEU A 330 -23.79 23.97 -2.15
CA LEU A 330 -22.73 23.42 -3.01
C LEU A 330 -23.17 22.15 -3.74
N GLU A 331 -23.96 21.31 -3.08
CA GLU A 331 -24.53 20.09 -3.64
C GLU A 331 -25.68 20.35 -4.64
N GLY A 332 -26.09 21.60 -4.80
CA GLY A 332 -27.22 21.96 -5.67
C GLY A 332 -28.57 21.62 -5.05
N THR A 333 -28.68 21.67 -3.73
CA THR A 333 -29.96 21.57 -3.01
C THR A 333 -30.46 22.96 -2.65
N LYS A 334 -31.74 23.12 -2.36
CA LYS A 334 -32.29 24.39 -1.89
C LYS A 334 -31.68 24.78 -0.54
N GLU A 335 -31.49 26.08 -0.35
CA GLU A 335 -31.14 26.67 0.93
C GLU A 335 -32.16 27.80 1.22
N PRO A 336 -33.05 27.65 2.22
CA PRO A 336 -33.96 28.70 2.62
C PRO A 336 -33.20 29.79 3.37
N ILE A 337 -33.36 31.04 2.95
CA ILE A 337 -32.62 32.19 3.49
C ILE A 337 -33.59 33.32 3.82
N SER A 338 -33.41 33.93 5.00
CA SER A 338 -34.18 35.13 5.37
C SER A 338 -33.63 36.36 4.64
N LYS A 339 -34.47 37.40 4.47
CA LYS A 339 -34.02 38.66 3.87
C LYS A 339 -32.79 39.24 4.59
N LYS A 340 -32.79 39.21 5.92
CA LYS A 340 -31.68 39.67 6.76
C LYS A 340 -30.39 38.88 6.48
N GLU A 341 -30.49 37.56 6.41
CA GLU A 341 -29.33 36.71 6.13
C GLU A 341 -28.80 36.91 4.71
N LEU A 342 -29.66 37.16 3.72
CA LEU A 342 -29.23 37.50 2.37
C LEU A 342 -28.43 38.81 2.35
N PHE A 343 -28.89 39.82 3.10
CA PHE A 343 -28.17 41.08 3.28
C PHE A 343 -26.81 40.88 3.96
N ASP A 344 -26.76 40.07 5.02
CA ASP A 344 -25.50 39.73 5.72
C ASP A 344 -24.51 39.00 4.79
N ARG A 345 -25.01 38.19 3.85
CA ARG A 345 -24.20 37.51 2.82
C ARG A 345 -23.77 38.43 1.67
N LEU A 346 -24.50 39.52 1.42
CA LEU A 346 -24.28 40.47 0.32
C LEU A 346 -24.26 41.93 0.83
N PRO A 347 -23.33 42.29 1.74
CA PRO A 347 -23.35 43.59 2.41
C PRO A 347 -23.02 44.78 1.48
N ASP A 348 -22.48 44.51 0.30
CA ASP A 348 -22.11 45.53 -0.69
C ASP A 348 -23.33 46.03 -1.51
N LEU A 349 -24.53 45.47 -1.30
CA LEU A 349 -25.73 45.76 -2.09
C LEU A 349 -26.77 46.54 -1.28
N PHE A 350 -27.52 47.42 -1.96
CA PHE A 350 -28.59 48.21 -1.35
C PHE A 350 -29.83 47.35 -1.06
N GLU A 351 -30.47 47.59 0.10
CA GLU A 351 -31.64 46.81 0.54
C GLU A 351 -32.84 46.90 -0.43
N ASP A 352 -33.16 48.10 -0.94
CA ASP A 352 -34.26 48.30 -1.91
C ASP A 352 -34.02 47.57 -3.25
N MET A 353 -32.75 47.38 -3.63
CA MET A 353 -32.39 46.61 -4.82
C MET A 353 -32.64 45.12 -4.60
N ILE A 354 -32.21 44.58 -3.44
CA ILE A 354 -32.47 43.19 -3.06
C ILE A 354 -33.97 42.93 -3.01
N ASP A 355 -34.76 43.83 -2.42
CA ASP A 355 -36.22 43.69 -2.33
C ASP A 355 -36.89 43.60 -3.70
N SER A 356 -36.56 44.55 -4.58
CA SER A 356 -37.12 44.59 -5.94
C SER A 356 -36.76 43.33 -6.74
N VAL A 357 -35.54 42.81 -6.58
CA VAL A 357 -35.09 41.58 -7.24
C VAL A 357 -35.74 40.33 -6.64
N LEU A 358 -35.91 40.26 -5.32
CA LEU A 358 -36.63 39.16 -4.66
C LEU A 358 -38.09 39.09 -5.11
N GLU A 359 -38.78 40.23 -5.21
CA GLU A 359 -40.13 40.31 -5.75
C GLU A 359 -40.18 39.82 -7.21
N ALA A 360 -39.22 40.25 -8.04
CA ALA A 360 -39.13 39.80 -9.42
C ALA A 360 -38.90 38.28 -9.53
N PHE A 361 -38.02 37.71 -8.70
CA PHE A 361 -37.80 36.25 -8.64
C PHE A 361 -39.05 35.47 -8.21
N ILE A 362 -39.88 36.03 -7.32
CA ILE A 362 -41.15 35.43 -6.93
C ILE A 362 -42.14 35.48 -8.10
N ASN A 363 -42.26 36.62 -8.77
CA ASN A 363 -43.17 36.81 -9.90
C ASN A 363 -42.84 35.86 -11.07
N CYS A 364 -41.55 35.61 -11.31
CA CYS A 364 -41.07 34.65 -12.31
C CYS A 364 -41.03 33.19 -11.81
N ARG A 365 -41.54 32.90 -10.60
CA ARG A 365 -41.61 31.56 -9.98
C ARG A 365 -40.25 30.88 -9.77
N MET A 366 -39.18 31.66 -9.65
CA MET A 366 -37.84 31.17 -9.30
C MET A 366 -37.70 30.99 -7.80
N LEU A 367 -38.23 31.94 -7.02
CA LEU A 367 -38.29 31.89 -5.57
C LEU A 367 -39.73 31.70 -5.06
N ARG A 368 -39.84 31.17 -3.85
CA ARG A 368 -41.05 31.16 -3.04
C ARG A 368 -40.76 31.78 -1.69
N TYR A 369 -41.72 32.54 -1.19
CA TYR A 369 -41.69 33.08 0.17
C TYR A 369 -42.49 32.16 1.10
N ASN A 370 -41.91 31.84 2.25
CA ASN A 370 -42.56 31.07 3.30
C ASN A 370 -42.88 31.99 4.48
N GLU A 371 -44.16 32.37 4.60
CA GLU A 371 -44.67 33.25 5.66
C GLU A 371 -44.43 32.69 7.07
N ASN A 372 -44.38 31.36 7.26
CA ASN A 372 -44.22 30.77 8.60
C ASN A 372 -42.80 30.92 9.14
N THR A 373 -41.81 30.91 8.24
CA THR A 373 -40.38 30.97 8.61
C THR A 373 -39.74 32.31 8.26
N ASP A 374 -40.46 33.19 7.55
CA ASP A 374 -39.95 34.45 7.00
C ASP A 374 -38.68 34.25 6.14
N THR A 375 -38.72 33.22 5.30
CA THR A 375 -37.59 32.83 4.44
C THR A 375 -38.01 32.71 2.98
N TYR A 376 -37.07 32.99 2.09
CA TYR A 376 -37.18 32.77 0.66
C TYR A 376 -36.41 31.49 0.29
N GLU A 377 -36.95 30.69 -0.62
CA GLU A 377 -36.30 29.48 -1.11
C GLU A 377 -36.52 29.30 -2.62
N ILE A 378 -35.62 28.59 -3.30
CA ILE A 378 -35.82 28.21 -4.70
C ILE A 378 -37.07 27.34 -4.84
N SER A 379 -37.89 27.62 -5.85
CA SER A 379 -39.15 26.92 -6.10
C SER A 379 -38.96 25.42 -6.31
N HIS A 380 -37.86 24.99 -6.95
CA HIS A 380 -37.56 23.57 -7.23
C HIS A 380 -36.06 23.21 -7.18
N ASP A 381 -35.71 22.04 -6.63
CA ASP A 381 -34.31 21.57 -6.48
C ASP A 381 -33.55 21.49 -7.80
N SER A 382 -34.23 21.09 -8.89
CA SER A 382 -33.62 21.06 -10.22
C SER A 382 -33.08 22.43 -10.65
N LEU A 383 -33.71 23.54 -10.22
CA LEU A 383 -33.16 24.87 -10.42
C LEU A 383 -31.94 25.09 -9.51
N SER A 384 -32.01 24.72 -8.23
CA SER A 384 -30.85 24.79 -7.31
C SER A 384 -29.62 24.07 -7.86
N LYS A 385 -29.82 22.93 -8.51
CA LYS A 385 -28.75 22.19 -9.18
C LYS A 385 -28.16 22.96 -10.36
N CYS A 386 -29.00 23.56 -11.20
CA CYS A 386 -28.53 24.39 -12.32
C CYS A 386 -27.77 25.63 -11.82
N ILE A 387 -28.26 26.29 -10.76
CA ILE A 387 -27.61 27.43 -10.12
C ILE A 387 -26.22 27.02 -9.61
N ALA A 388 -26.12 25.89 -8.90
CA ALA A 388 -24.84 25.38 -8.41
C ALA A 388 -23.86 25.03 -9.54
N GLN A 389 -24.35 24.47 -10.66
CA GLN A 389 -23.53 24.15 -11.83
C GLN A 389 -23.04 25.40 -12.60
N LYS A 390 -23.76 26.51 -12.50
CA LYS A 390 -23.40 27.78 -13.15
C LYS A 390 -22.42 28.63 -12.35
N ARG A 391 -22.15 28.26 -11.09
CA ARG A 391 -21.18 28.99 -10.27
C ARG A 391 -19.81 29.02 -10.91
N SER A 392 -19.13 30.13 -10.73
CA SER A 392 -17.72 30.21 -11.10
C SER A 392 -16.88 29.27 -10.23
N VAL A 393 -15.70 28.88 -10.73
CA VAL A 393 -14.74 28.07 -9.97
C VAL A 393 -14.35 28.77 -8.67
N GLU A 394 -14.21 30.09 -8.71
CA GLU A 394 -13.90 30.93 -7.56
C GLU A 394 -15.02 30.95 -6.52
N GLU A 395 -16.26 31.13 -6.95
CA GLU A 395 -17.42 31.13 -6.05
C GLU A 395 -17.62 29.78 -5.37
N THR A 396 -17.44 28.70 -6.14
CA THR A 396 -17.49 27.33 -5.62
C THR A 396 -16.41 27.12 -4.55
N ALA A 397 -15.18 27.57 -4.81
CA ALA A 397 -14.08 27.49 -3.84
C ALA A 397 -14.37 28.29 -2.57
N LEU A 398 -14.91 29.50 -2.69
CA LEU A 398 -15.27 30.33 -1.54
C LEU A 398 -16.31 29.67 -0.63
N LEU A 399 -17.35 29.07 -1.23
CA LEU A 399 -18.38 28.34 -0.49
C LEU A 399 -17.81 27.07 0.18
N GLU A 400 -16.94 26.33 -0.50
CA GLU A 400 -16.27 25.15 0.08
C GLU A 400 -15.42 25.53 1.29
N ILE A 401 -14.64 26.61 1.18
CA ILE A 401 -13.82 27.15 2.27
C ILE A 401 -14.70 27.58 3.45
N LYS A 402 -15.75 28.38 3.20
CA LYS A 402 -16.68 28.81 4.25
C LYS A 402 -17.31 27.61 4.96
N ARG A 403 -17.76 26.61 4.22
CA ARG A 403 -18.35 25.39 4.80
C ARG A 403 -17.34 24.62 5.65
N LEU A 404 -16.12 24.46 5.15
CA LEU A 404 -15.05 23.75 5.84
C LEU A 404 -14.61 24.46 7.12
N ILE A 405 -14.59 25.80 7.12
CA ILE A 405 -14.30 26.59 8.31
C ILE A 405 -15.45 26.48 9.32
N LYS A 406 -16.69 26.71 8.85
CA LYS A 406 -17.89 26.65 9.69
C LYS A 406 -18.08 25.28 10.33
N SER A 407 -17.77 24.18 9.62
CA SER A 407 -17.90 22.82 10.16
C SER A 407 -16.90 22.50 11.28
N GLN A 408 -15.74 23.16 11.31
CA GLN A 408 -14.80 23.01 12.43
C GLN A 408 -15.19 23.89 13.62
N ILE A 409 -15.71 25.09 13.36
CA ILE A 409 -16.06 26.04 14.43
C ILE A 409 -17.37 25.67 15.13
N SER A 410 -18.31 25.03 14.43
CA SER A 410 -19.57 24.57 15.01
C SER A 410 -19.38 23.44 16.03
N VAL A 411 -18.22 22.78 16.05
CA VAL A 411 -17.86 21.77 17.04
C VAL A 411 -17.27 22.43 18.28
N LYS A 412 -17.54 21.85 19.46
CA LYS A 412 -16.95 22.29 20.73
C LYS A 412 -15.43 22.38 20.61
N VAL A 413 -14.83 23.40 21.22
CA VAL A 413 -13.39 23.70 21.11
C VAL A 413 -12.51 22.47 21.38
N GLU A 414 -12.88 21.61 22.33
CA GLU A 414 -12.09 20.41 22.66
C GLU A 414 -12.11 19.31 21.58
N ALA A 415 -13.11 19.31 20.71
CA ALA A 415 -13.30 18.31 19.66
C ALA A 415 -13.02 18.85 18.24
N ARG A 416 -12.50 20.09 18.13
CA ARG A 416 -12.10 20.67 16.84
C ARG A 416 -10.81 20.02 16.34
N GLU A 417 -10.77 19.71 15.05
CA GLU A 417 -9.56 19.21 14.39
C GLU A 417 -8.82 20.36 13.68
N PHE A 418 -7.49 20.36 13.76
CA PHE A 418 -6.67 21.32 13.02
C PHE A 418 -6.75 21.07 11.51
N PHE A 419 -6.75 22.14 10.71
CA PHE A 419 -6.71 22.01 9.26
C PHE A 419 -5.40 21.36 8.79
N SER A 420 -5.51 20.43 7.83
CA SER A 420 -4.36 19.83 7.18
C SER A 420 -3.59 20.84 6.32
N GLU A 421 -2.32 20.54 6.00
CA GLU A 421 -1.51 21.39 5.12
C GLU A 421 -2.17 21.63 3.75
N LYS A 422 -2.87 20.61 3.21
CA LYS A 422 -3.59 20.76 1.93
C LYS A 422 -4.75 21.73 2.04
N GLN A 423 -5.52 21.66 3.13
CA GLN A 423 -6.65 22.57 3.37
C GLN A 423 -6.17 24.00 3.59
N LEU A 424 -5.11 24.21 4.38
CA LEU A 424 -4.54 25.55 4.59
C LEU A 424 -4.08 26.20 3.28
N ARG A 425 -3.34 25.46 2.44
CA ARG A 425 -2.93 25.94 1.10
C ARG A 425 -4.10 26.22 0.17
N TYR A 426 -5.24 25.55 0.38
CA TYR A 426 -6.46 25.78 -0.39
C TYR A 426 -7.19 27.04 0.09
N ILE A 427 -7.17 27.32 1.39
CA ILE A 427 -7.82 28.48 2.02
C ILE A 427 -7.04 29.79 1.76
N GLU A 428 -5.71 29.74 1.87
CA GLU A 428 -4.79 30.88 1.83
C GLU A 428 -5.07 31.90 0.69
N PRO A 429 -5.31 31.50 -0.58
CA PRO A 429 -5.54 32.46 -1.67
C PRO A 429 -6.86 33.23 -1.58
N TYR A 430 -7.78 32.83 -0.70
CA TYR A 430 -9.14 33.35 -0.64
C TYR A 430 -9.45 34.11 0.65
N LEU A 431 -8.55 34.16 1.63
CA LEU A 431 -8.78 34.80 2.93
C LEU A 431 -9.21 36.27 2.82
N ASP A 432 -8.62 37.01 1.89
CA ASP A 432 -8.93 38.43 1.65
C ASP A 432 -10.32 38.64 1.02
N LYS A 433 -10.93 37.58 0.46
CA LYS A 433 -12.15 37.66 -0.35
C LYS A 433 -13.45 37.46 0.43
N PHE A 434 -13.41 36.89 1.63
CA PHE A 434 -14.65 36.58 2.38
C PHE A 434 -14.72 37.10 3.83
N LYS A 435 -13.80 37.98 4.23
CA LYS A 435 -13.78 38.67 5.56
C LYS A 435 -14.11 37.71 6.73
N PRO A 436 -13.23 36.74 7.04
CA PRO A 436 -13.46 35.82 8.15
C PRO A 436 -13.56 36.52 9.50
N SER A 437 -14.31 35.93 10.43
CA SER A 437 -14.45 36.41 11.80
C SER A 437 -13.14 36.26 12.58
N ALA A 438 -13.03 36.97 13.72
CA ALA A 438 -11.83 36.89 14.56
C ALA A 438 -11.55 35.47 15.07
N GLU A 439 -12.60 34.68 15.34
CA GLU A 439 -12.47 33.28 15.77
C GLU A 439 -11.96 32.39 14.62
N GLU A 440 -12.46 32.61 13.40
CA GLU A 440 -12.02 31.88 12.19
C GLU A 440 -10.54 32.13 11.90
N ILE A 441 -10.11 33.39 11.96
CA ILE A 441 -8.71 33.77 11.76
C ILE A 441 -7.81 33.13 12.84
N ALA A 442 -8.25 33.14 14.09
CA ALA A 442 -7.50 32.54 15.18
C ALA A 442 -7.30 31.03 14.97
N TRP A 443 -8.36 30.30 14.60
CA TRP A 443 -8.30 28.86 14.38
C TRP A 443 -7.42 28.46 13.19
N ILE A 444 -7.48 29.23 12.10
CA ILE A 444 -6.61 29.03 10.92
C ILE A 444 -5.14 29.24 11.34
N GLY A 445 -4.83 30.31 12.08
CA GLY A 445 -3.48 30.58 12.56
C GLY A 445 -2.96 29.54 13.55
N GLU A 446 -3.81 28.98 14.42
CA GLU A 446 -3.44 27.86 15.29
C GLU A 446 -3.15 26.59 14.50
N SER A 447 -3.95 26.29 13.47
CA SER A 447 -3.72 25.17 12.56
C SER A 447 -2.39 25.29 11.81
N GLU A 448 -2.03 26.49 11.34
CA GLU A 448 -0.73 26.75 10.70
C GLU A 448 0.45 26.48 11.64
N LYS A 449 0.37 26.99 12.88
CA LYS A 449 1.40 26.75 13.92
C LYS A 449 1.53 25.25 14.23
N PHE A 450 0.42 24.53 14.34
CA PHE A 450 0.42 23.10 14.57
C PHE A 450 1.15 22.34 13.46
N ILE A 451 0.85 22.64 12.18
CA ILE A 451 1.52 22.04 11.03
C ILE A 451 3.02 22.37 11.01
N GLN A 452 3.39 23.60 11.38
CA GLN A 452 4.80 24.01 11.45
C GLN A 452 5.57 23.20 12.52
N VAL A 453 5.00 23.03 13.71
CA VAL A 453 5.58 22.21 14.78
C VAL A 453 5.71 20.74 14.35
N GLN A 454 4.67 20.17 13.71
CA GLN A 454 4.71 18.80 13.19
C GLN A 454 5.83 18.61 12.14
N LYS A 455 6.03 19.59 11.25
CA LYS A 455 7.13 19.58 10.28
C LYS A 455 8.49 19.62 10.96
N GLU A 456 8.65 20.44 11.99
CA GLU A 456 9.90 20.52 12.75
C GLU A 456 10.22 19.21 13.48
N ILE A 457 9.23 18.59 14.13
CA ILE A 457 9.38 17.28 14.78
C ILE A 457 9.77 16.22 13.75
N THR A 458 9.03 16.13 12.64
CA THR A 458 9.32 15.16 11.57
C THR A 458 10.71 15.38 10.96
N ALA A 459 11.13 16.65 10.79
CA ALA A 459 12.45 16.97 10.30
C ALA A 459 13.55 16.54 11.29
N ARG A 460 13.35 16.77 12.59
CA ARG A 460 14.25 16.30 13.65
C ARG A 460 14.35 14.77 13.67
N GLU A 461 13.25 14.06 13.57
CA GLU A 461 13.23 12.59 13.51
C GLU A 461 14.01 12.07 12.29
N LYS A 462 13.77 12.64 11.11
CA LYS A 462 14.53 12.29 9.89
C LYS A 462 16.02 12.57 10.03
N LEU A 463 16.41 13.64 10.72
CA LEU A 463 17.81 13.95 11.01
C LEU A 463 18.43 12.91 11.96
N VAL A 464 17.71 12.51 13.01
CA VAL A 464 18.14 11.45 13.94
C VAL A 464 18.30 10.12 13.20
N GLU A 465 17.34 9.75 12.36
CA GLU A 465 17.41 8.50 11.57
C GLU A 465 18.59 8.50 10.58
N ARG A 466 18.83 9.63 9.89
CA ARG A 466 20.00 9.81 9.03
C ARG A 466 21.30 9.66 9.81
N ASN A 467 21.39 10.26 11.00
CA ASN A 467 22.57 10.14 11.86
C ASN A 467 22.80 8.70 12.34
N LYS A 468 21.74 7.96 12.68
CA LYS A 468 21.83 6.54 13.05
C LYS A 468 22.37 5.70 11.89
N LYS A 469 21.81 5.85 10.67
CA LYS A 469 22.29 5.17 9.46
C LYS A 469 23.75 5.50 9.14
N ARG A 470 24.16 6.76 9.34
CA ARG A 470 25.57 7.19 9.14
C ARG A 470 26.52 6.52 10.14
N ASN A 471 26.12 6.39 11.40
CA ASN A 471 26.93 5.72 12.43
C ASN A 471 27.03 4.21 12.20
N GLU A 472 25.96 3.56 11.76
CA GLU A 472 25.99 2.15 11.36
C GLU A 472 26.94 1.92 10.17
N ARG A 473 26.87 2.77 9.13
CA ARG A 473 27.83 2.73 8.01
C ARG A 473 29.27 2.87 8.48
N ARG A 474 29.56 3.82 9.40
CA ARG A 474 30.91 3.99 9.96
C ARG A 474 31.40 2.75 10.71
N ARG A 475 30.53 2.09 11.49
CA ARG A 475 30.86 0.83 12.18
C ARG A 475 31.18 -0.29 11.18
N TRP A 476 30.37 -0.45 10.12
CA TRP A 476 30.63 -1.44 9.08
C TRP A 476 31.92 -1.18 8.30
N VAL A 477 32.19 0.08 7.93
CA VAL A 477 33.47 0.47 7.31
C VAL A 477 34.64 0.16 8.25
N GLY A 478 34.51 0.45 9.55
CA GLY A 478 35.51 0.11 10.55
C GLY A 478 35.76 -1.40 10.67
N LEU A 479 34.70 -2.23 10.65
CA LEU A 479 34.82 -3.69 10.65
C LEU A 479 35.52 -4.21 9.40
N ILE A 480 35.15 -3.70 8.22
CA ILE A 480 35.78 -4.10 6.94
C ILE A 480 37.27 -3.74 6.96
N LEU A 481 37.63 -2.53 7.40
CA LEU A 481 39.03 -2.12 7.53
C LEU A 481 39.79 -2.99 8.54
N GLY A 482 39.15 -3.35 9.66
CA GLY A 482 39.73 -4.27 10.64
C GLY A 482 40.01 -5.66 10.06
N VAL A 483 39.06 -6.24 9.34
CA VAL A 483 39.23 -7.53 8.66
C VAL A 483 40.33 -7.46 7.60
N LEU A 484 40.41 -6.35 6.86
CA LEU A 484 41.46 -6.12 5.85
C LEU A 484 42.86 -6.01 6.48
N LEU A 485 42.98 -5.35 7.63
CA LEU A 485 44.26 -5.27 8.36
C LEU A 485 44.69 -6.65 8.87
N ILE A 486 43.75 -7.45 9.39
CA ILE A 486 44.03 -8.81 9.84
C ILE A 486 44.46 -9.70 8.67
N SER A 487 43.80 -9.60 7.51
CA SER A 487 44.15 -10.41 6.34
C SER A 487 45.54 -10.03 5.79
N VAL A 488 45.88 -8.74 5.75
CA VAL A 488 47.23 -8.28 5.38
C VAL A 488 48.28 -8.79 6.36
N ALA A 489 48.03 -8.69 7.66
CA ALA A 489 48.93 -9.23 8.68
C ALA A 489 49.12 -10.75 8.54
N PHE A 490 48.06 -11.50 8.22
CA PHE A 490 48.12 -12.93 7.97
C PHE A 490 48.96 -13.29 6.73
N VAL A 491 48.81 -12.54 5.64
CA VAL A 491 49.63 -12.71 4.43
C VAL A 491 51.11 -12.45 4.72
N LEU A 492 51.41 -11.38 5.46
CA LEU A 492 52.79 -11.08 5.87
C LEU A 492 53.38 -12.17 6.77
N TYR A 493 52.59 -12.68 7.72
CA TYR A 493 52.99 -13.79 8.57
C TYR A 493 53.32 -15.06 7.76
N LYS A 494 52.44 -15.44 6.81
CA LYS A 494 52.67 -16.59 5.91
C LYS A 494 53.90 -16.41 5.04
N SER A 495 54.14 -15.19 4.54
CA SER A 495 55.33 -14.85 3.75
C SER A 495 56.62 -15.04 4.57
N MET A 496 56.63 -14.57 5.82
CA MET A 496 57.77 -14.79 6.73
C MET A 496 57.99 -16.27 7.06
N GLU A 497 56.92 -17.03 7.27
CA GLU A 497 56.99 -18.47 7.51
C GLU A 497 57.63 -19.20 6.31
N SER A 498 57.23 -18.84 5.09
CA SER A 498 57.80 -19.39 3.85
C SER A 498 59.30 -19.12 3.73
N LYS A 499 59.73 -17.88 4.00
CA LYS A 499 61.16 -17.52 3.98
C LYS A 499 61.97 -18.29 5.02
N ARG A 500 61.42 -18.56 6.21
CA ARG A 500 62.10 -19.40 7.23
C ARG A 500 62.30 -20.84 6.75
N LYS A 501 61.30 -21.43 6.11
CA LYS A 501 61.40 -22.79 5.54
C LYS A 501 62.48 -22.86 4.46
N GLU A 502 62.54 -21.85 3.59
CA GLU A 502 63.56 -21.76 2.54
C GLU A 502 64.98 -21.71 3.12
N ILE A 503 65.22 -20.88 4.15
CA ILE A 503 66.51 -20.80 4.84
C ILE A 503 66.90 -22.15 5.46
N SER A 504 65.97 -22.85 6.13
CA SER A 504 66.28 -24.16 6.73
C SER A 504 66.64 -25.23 5.69
N SER A 505 66.03 -25.16 4.50
CA SER A 505 66.32 -26.10 3.41
C SER A 505 67.72 -25.89 2.81
N LEU A 506 68.18 -24.64 2.77
CA LEU A 506 69.52 -24.31 2.29
C LEU A 506 70.61 -24.77 3.28
N GLN A 507 70.34 -24.66 4.58
CA GLN A 507 71.25 -25.18 5.61
C GLN A 507 71.40 -26.70 5.55
N GLY A 508 70.30 -27.44 5.33
CA GLY A 508 70.37 -28.90 5.17
C GLY A 508 71.24 -29.35 3.98
N LYS A 509 71.15 -28.65 2.85
CA LYS A 509 71.96 -28.96 1.65
C LYS A 509 73.47 -28.74 1.87
N LEU A 510 73.85 -27.77 2.69
CA LEU A 510 75.24 -27.46 2.99
C LEU A 510 75.91 -28.54 3.87
N ASP A 511 75.17 -29.06 4.85
CA ASP A 511 75.66 -30.12 5.75
C ASP A 511 75.90 -31.46 5.03
N ASP A 512 75.07 -31.78 4.05
CA ASP A 512 75.23 -33.01 3.25
C ASP A 512 76.47 -32.95 2.36
N GLN A 513 76.81 -31.78 1.81
CA GLN A 513 78.03 -31.56 1.03
C GLN A 513 79.30 -31.77 1.86
N LEU A 514 79.33 -31.25 3.09
CA LEU A 514 80.46 -31.39 4.01
C LEU A 514 80.75 -32.84 4.41
N LYS A 515 79.71 -33.70 4.48
CA LYS A 515 79.90 -35.14 4.78
C LYS A 515 80.55 -35.89 3.63
N LEU A 516 80.16 -35.58 2.39
CA LEU A 516 80.67 -36.25 1.18
C LEU A 516 82.18 -36.01 0.99
N ASP A 517 82.64 -34.78 1.22
CA ASP A 517 84.06 -34.42 1.08
C ASP A 517 84.95 -35.17 2.08
N ARG A 518 84.46 -35.38 3.31
CA ARG A 518 85.19 -36.09 4.37
C ARG A 518 85.39 -37.57 4.06
N THR A 519 84.38 -38.23 3.47
CA THR A 519 84.46 -39.65 3.06
C THR A 519 85.44 -39.85 1.92
N ASN A 520 85.49 -38.93 0.95
CA ASN A 520 86.42 -39.00 -0.18
C ASN A 520 87.89 -38.81 0.23
N GLU A 521 88.14 -38.04 1.31
CA GLU A 521 89.48 -37.82 1.85
C GLU A 521 90.05 -39.06 2.57
N LEU A 522 89.20 -39.79 3.31
CA LEU A 522 89.57 -41.04 3.99
C LEU A 522 89.85 -42.18 3.00
N LEU A 523 89.10 -42.27 1.90
CA LEU A 523 89.29 -43.30 0.87
C LEU A 523 90.65 -43.16 0.16
N LYS A 524 91.13 -41.93 -0.06
CA LYS A 524 92.44 -41.65 -0.70
C LYS A 524 93.65 -42.11 0.11
N LEU A 525 93.55 -42.17 1.44
CA LEU A 525 94.65 -42.56 2.32
C LEU A 525 94.84 -44.08 2.44
N VAL A 526 93.81 -44.88 2.11
CA VAL A 526 93.84 -46.34 2.25
C VAL A 526 94.21 -47.07 0.95
N MET A 527 94.00 -46.45 -0.22
CA MET A 527 94.17 -47.10 -1.53
C MET A 527 95.62 -47.09 -2.10
N LYS A 528 96.65 -47.38 -1.28
CA LYS A 528 98.02 -47.67 -1.78
C LYS A 528 98.32 -49.18 -1.76
N GLY A 529 97.87 -49.89 -2.80
CA GLY A 529 98.50 -51.14 -3.26
C GLY A 529 97.85 -52.48 -2.91
N ARG A 530 96.62 -52.54 -2.38
CA ARG A 530 95.84 -53.79 -2.17
C ARG A 530 94.33 -53.54 -2.35
N GLY A 531 93.94 -53.01 -3.52
CA GLY A 531 92.60 -52.43 -3.76
C GLY A 531 91.40 -53.35 -3.53
N GLU A 532 91.45 -54.62 -3.91
CA GLU A 532 90.24 -55.45 -3.94
C GLU A 532 89.78 -55.98 -2.57
N GLN A 533 90.66 -56.11 -1.57
CA GLN A 533 90.29 -56.68 -0.27
C GLN A 533 89.67 -55.68 0.73
N TYR A 534 89.64 -54.40 0.37
CA TYR A 534 89.11 -53.33 1.22
C TYR A 534 87.84 -52.67 0.65
N GLU A 535 87.40 -53.09 -0.53
CA GLU A 535 86.13 -52.64 -1.12
C GLU A 535 84.93 -53.22 -0.32
N ASN A 536 83.92 -52.39 -0.07
CA ASN A 536 82.69 -52.72 0.66
C ASN A 536 82.82 -53.01 2.17
N LEU A 537 83.94 -52.66 2.80
CA LEU A 537 84.06 -52.67 4.27
C LEU A 537 83.58 -51.35 4.87
N SER A 538 82.96 -51.40 6.06
CA SER A 538 82.53 -50.19 6.78
C SER A 538 83.70 -49.47 7.46
N ASP A 539 83.55 -48.15 7.69
CA ASP A 539 84.59 -47.29 8.28
C ASP A 539 85.15 -47.82 9.62
N SER A 540 84.33 -48.48 10.44
CA SER A 540 84.78 -49.06 11.71
C SER A 540 85.68 -50.28 11.54
N VAL A 541 85.43 -51.11 10.51
CA VAL A 541 86.19 -52.33 10.22
C VAL A 541 87.55 -51.97 9.61
N LEU A 542 87.58 -50.99 8.69
CA LEU A 542 88.81 -50.45 8.11
C LEU A 542 89.76 -49.89 9.18
N SER A 543 89.20 -49.18 10.16
CA SER A 543 89.97 -48.61 11.28
C SER A 543 90.64 -49.69 12.15
N GLN A 544 89.97 -50.81 12.40
CA GLN A 544 90.51 -51.91 13.21
C GLN A 544 91.63 -52.69 12.51
N ILE A 545 91.49 -52.94 11.20
CA ILE A 545 92.53 -53.62 10.42
C ILE A 545 93.82 -52.78 10.38
N LEU A 546 93.69 -51.47 10.11
CA LEU A 546 94.82 -50.54 10.11
C LEU A 546 95.50 -50.43 11.49
N TYR A 547 94.73 -50.49 12.57
CA TYR A 547 95.29 -50.51 13.92
C TYR A 547 96.16 -51.76 14.15
N LYS A 548 95.66 -52.95 13.75
CA LYS A 548 96.39 -54.21 13.91
C LYS A 548 97.71 -54.22 13.11
N GLU A 549 97.67 -53.82 11.83
CA GLU A 549 98.86 -53.82 10.96
C GLU A 549 99.94 -52.83 11.42
N ARG A 550 99.56 -51.73 12.10
CA ARG A 550 100.51 -50.73 12.63
C ARG A 550 101.12 -51.10 13.98
N THR A 551 100.40 -51.84 14.82
CA THR A 551 100.78 -52.06 16.23
C THR A 551 101.39 -53.43 16.51
N TYR A 552 101.11 -54.42 15.66
CA TYR A 552 101.59 -55.78 15.88
C TYR A 552 103.08 -55.91 15.48
N PRO A 553 103.87 -56.74 16.19
CA PRO A 553 105.25 -56.99 15.82
C PRO A 553 105.33 -57.63 14.43
N LEU A 554 106.34 -57.24 13.65
CA LEU A 554 106.50 -57.63 12.24
C LEU A 554 106.46 -59.16 12.03
N ASP A 555 107.03 -59.91 12.97
CA ASP A 555 106.97 -61.38 13.04
C ASP A 555 105.55 -61.94 12.87
N SER A 556 104.58 -61.37 13.59
CA SER A 556 103.18 -61.82 13.55
C SER A 556 102.42 -61.43 12.28
N LEU A 557 102.99 -60.57 11.45
CA LEU A 557 102.40 -60.05 10.21
C LEU A 557 102.99 -60.71 8.96
N ILE A 558 104.09 -61.45 9.10
CA ILE A 558 104.76 -62.15 8.01
C ILE A 558 104.06 -63.48 7.74
N GLU A 559 103.46 -63.61 6.56
CA GLU A 559 102.98 -64.88 6.03
C GLU A 559 103.78 -65.28 4.79
N ILE A 560 104.19 -66.55 4.72
CA ILE A 560 104.80 -67.08 3.50
C ILE A 560 103.69 -67.53 2.56
N LYS A 561 103.68 -66.95 1.36
CA LYS A 561 102.78 -67.36 0.28
C LYS A 561 103.54 -68.07 -0.80
N ALA A 562 102.87 -69.01 -1.45
CA ALA A 562 103.37 -69.68 -2.62
C ALA A 562 102.27 -69.79 -3.66
N SER A 563 102.66 -69.80 -4.92
CA SER A 563 101.80 -70.16 -6.04
C SER A 563 102.53 -71.11 -6.98
N VAL A 564 101.75 -71.94 -7.68
CA VAL A 564 102.27 -72.87 -8.69
C VAL A 564 101.73 -72.45 -10.03
N SER A 565 102.62 -72.21 -10.99
CA SER A 565 102.23 -71.95 -12.36
C SER A 565 102.03 -73.27 -13.13
N PRO A 566 101.13 -73.31 -14.13
CA PRO A 566 100.97 -74.47 -15.01
C PRO A 566 102.31 -74.86 -15.67
N SER A 567 102.59 -76.16 -15.80
CA SER A 567 103.87 -76.69 -16.30
C SER A 567 104.21 -76.18 -17.71
N ASN A 568 105.49 -75.86 -17.94
CA ASN A 568 106.02 -75.83 -19.30
C ASN A 568 105.92 -77.24 -19.90
N ALA A 569 105.36 -77.34 -21.10
CA ALA A 569 104.90 -78.58 -21.73
C ALA A 569 105.87 -79.78 -21.61
N GLY A 570 105.41 -80.85 -20.95
CA GLY A 570 105.94 -82.22 -21.15
C GLY A 570 106.89 -82.80 -20.10
N GLY A 571 107.14 -82.14 -18.96
CA GLY A 571 107.98 -82.68 -17.87
C GLY A 571 107.31 -82.65 -16.48
N GLU A 572 107.79 -83.47 -15.54
CA GLU A 572 107.22 -83.58 -14.17
C GLU A 572 107.52 -82.37 -13.25
N ASN A 573 108.42 -81.46 -13.67
CA ASN A 573 108.82 -80.29 -12.88
C ASN A 573 107.83 -79.10 -13.04
N LYS A 574 107.45 -78.45 -11.91
CA LYS A 574 106.58 -77.26 -11.91
C LYS A 574 107.34 -76.01 -11.44
N ASN A 575 106.90 -74.84 -11.89
CA ASN A 575 107.41 -73.54 -11.43
C ASN A 575 106.64 -73.10 -10.18
N TYR A 576 107.36 -72.96 -9.08
CA TYR A 576 106.87 -72.47 -7.80
C TYR A 576 107.37 -71.05 -7.61
N SER A 577 106.46 -70.12 -7.32
CA SER A 577 106.81 -68.77 -6.86
C SER A 577 106.51 -68.70 -5.38
N LEU A 578 107.51 -68.38 -4.55
CA LEU A 578 107.34 -68.13 -3.12
C LEU A 578 107.64 -66.66 -2.83
N TRP A 579 106.86 -66.03 -1.96
CA TRP A 579 107.08 -64.65 -1.54
C TRP A 579 106.63 -64.44 -0.09
N VAL A 580 107.11 -63.35 0.51
CA VAL A 580 106.75 -62.94 1.86
C VAL A 580 105.63 -61.90 1.77
N ASP A 581 104.48 -62.22 2.33
CA ASP A 581 103.36 -61.30 2.43
C ASP A 581 103.44 -60.50 3.73
N VAL A 582 103.53 -59.17 3.60
CA VAL A 582 103.69 -58.21 4.69
C VAL A 582 103.08 -56.87 4.25
N PRO A 583 102.52 -56.05 5.17
CA PRO A 583 101.93 -54.76 4.82
C PRO A 583 102.91 -53.87 4.04
N SER A 584 102.43 -53.21 2.98
CA SER A 584 103.26 -52.49 2.00
C SER A 584 104.21 -51.47 2.64
N PHE A 585 103.75 -50.79 3.69
CA PHE A 585 104.50 -49.75 4.40
C PHE A 585 105.54 -50.29 5.40
N ARG A 586 105.59 -51.61 5.62
CA ARG A 586 106.57 -52.27 6.50
C ARG A 586 107.59 -53.11 5.74
N LYS A 587 107.48 -53.20 4.41
CA LYS A 587 108.44 -53.95 3.58
C LYS A 587 109.87 -53.40 3.71
N ASP A 588 110.00 -52.10 3.93
CA ASP A 588 111.29 -51.42 4.12
C ASP A 588 111.99 -51.82 5.44
N GLU A 589 111.31 -52.53 6.35
CA GLU A 589 111.93 -53.09 7.55
C GLU A 589 112.69 -54.40 7.27
N ILE A 590 112.44 -55.03 6.12
CA ILE A 590 113.07 -56.28 5.69
C ILE A 590 114.23 -55.96 4.76
N LYS A 591 115.43 -56.33 5.16
CA LYS A 591 116.66 -56.15 4.40
C LYS A 591 116.79 -57.18 3.27
N GLU A 592 116.58 -58.45 3.61
CA GLU A 592 116.63 -59.55 2.66
C GLU A 592 115.90 -60.79 3.19
N VAL A 593 115.42 -61.63 2.28
CA VAL A 593 114.80 -62.92 2.61
C VAL A 593 115.64 -64.04 2.02
N GLN A 594 116.04 -64.98 2.86
CA GLN A 594 116.86 -66.12 2.51
C GLN A 594 116.03 -67.40 2.52
N TYR A 595 115.99 -68.09 1.38
CA TYR A 595 115.27 -69.34 1.17
C TYR A 595 116.27 -70.50 1.14
N ASN A 596 116.23 -71.35 2.17
CA ASN A 596 117.17 -72.44 2.39
C ASN A 596 116.59 -73.80 1.97
N PHE A 597 117.03 -74.32 0.82
CA PHE A 597 116.58 -75.58 0.23
C PHE A 597 117.34 -76.81 0.76
N CYS A 598 116.67 -77.97 0.75
CA CYS A 598 117.14 -79.25 1.29
C CYS A 598 118.36 -79.85 0.53
N ARG A 599 119.01 -80.87 1.12
CA ARG A 599 120.11 -81.62 0.45
C ARG A 599 119.58 -82.31 -0.82
N GLY A 600 120.17 -81.97 -1.97
CA GLY A 600 119.74 -82.43 -3.31
C GLY A 600 119.59 -81.31 -4.33
N PHE A 601 119.46 -80.06 -3.86
CA PHE A 601 119.43 -78.86 -4.72
C PHE A 601 120.84 -78.36 -5.04
N ILE A 602 121.09 -77.95 -6.29
CA ILE A 602 122.36 -77.36 -6.73
C ILE A 602 122.57 -76.02 -5.99
N ASP A 603 121.56 -75.15 -6.00
CA ASP A 603 121.55 -73.88 -5.27
C ASP A 603 120.71 -74.01 -3.99
N ARG A 604 121.37 -74.28 -2.86
CA ARG A 604 120.70 -74.50 -1.57
C ARG A 604 120.28 -73.23 -0.84
N LEU A 605 120.74 -72.07 -1.29
CA LEU A 605 120.38 -70.77 -0.70
C LEU A 605 120.01 -69.82 -1.83
N ARG A 606 118.81 -69.24 -1.76
CA ARG A 606 118.40 -68.13 -2.63
C ARG A 606 118.05 -66.92 -1.78
N VAL A 607 118.56 -65.76 -2.16
CA VAL A 607 118.36 -64.51 -1.43
C VAL A 607 117.57 -63.54 -2.31
N SER A 608 116.49 -62.98 -1.79
CA SER A 608 115.72 -61.92 -2.43
C SER A 608 115.78 -60.65 -1.59
N LYS A 609 116.13 -59.52 -2.23
CA LYS A 609 116.23 -58.19 -1.60
C LYS A 609 115.19 -57.21 -2.15
N ASP A 610 114.35 -57.66 -3.07
CA ASP A 610 113.44 -56.80 -3.79
C ASP A 610 112.08 -56.71 -3.08
N ALA A 611 111.88 -55.59 -2.37
CA ALA A 611 110.62 -55.30 -1.69
C ALA A 611 109.44 -55.14 -2.66
N THR A 612 109.69 -54.69 -3.90
CA THR A 612 108.61 -54.44 -4.87
C THR A 612 107.94 -55.73 -5.34
N SER A 613 108.72 -56.80 -5.50
CA SER A 613 108.20 -58.16 -5.76
C SER A 613 107.84 -58.95 -4.50
N SER A 614 107.78 -58.30 -3.33
CA SER A 614 107.52 -58.95 -2.03
C SER A 614 108.55 -60.03 -1.68
N PHE A 615 109.81 -59.77 -2.03
CA PHE A 615 110.94 -60.68 -1.82
C PHE A 615 110.73 -62.05 -2.49
N SER A 616 110.06 -62.06 -3.64
CA SER A 616 109.71 -63.30 -4.33
C SER A 616 110.93 -64.04 -4.88
N ILE A 617 110.83 -65.37 -4.95
CA ILE A 617 111.72 -66.24 -5.70
C ILE A 617 110.92 -67.23 -6.54
N GLY A 618 111.41 -67.56 -7.73
CA GLY A 618 110.90 -68.64 -8.56
C GLY A 618 111.80 -69.86 -8.49
N TYR A 619 111.25 -71.06 -8.38
CA TYR A 619 111.99 -72.32 -8.37
C TYR A 619 111.31 -73.36 -9.28
N LEU A 620 112.09 -74.03 -10.13
CA LEU A 620 111.64 -75.10 -11.01
C LEU A 620 112.07 -76.46 -10.46
N GLY A 621 111.11 -77.33 -10.17
CA GLY A 621 111.39 -78.74 -9.90
C GLY A 621 110.22 -79.46 -9.23
N TRP A 622 110.44 -80.69 -8.76
CA TRP A 622 109.40 -81.52 -8.17
C TRP A 622 109.77 -81.95 -6.74
N GLY A 623 109.03 -81.44 -5.75
CA GLY A 623 108.71 -82.11 -4.48
C GLY A 623 109.81 -82.62 -3.55
N PHE A 624 111.10 -82.45 -3.83
CA PHE A 624 112.16 -83.13 -3.05
C PHE A 624 112.53 -82.46 -1.71
N CYS A 625 111.92 -81.32 -1.36
CA CYS A 625 112.16 -80.62 -0.09
C CYS A 625 110.86 -80.54 0.74
N PRO A 626 110.67 -81.37 1.78
CA PRO A 626 109.44 -81.41 2.56
C PRO A 626 109.13 -80.09 3.27
N THR A 627 110.18 -79.44 3.78
CA THR A 627 110.10 -78.16 4.49
C THR A 627 111.26 -77.27 4.08
N LEU A 628 110.94 -76.04 3.67
CA LEU A 628 111.88 -74.99 3.32
C LEU A 628 112.01 -74.02 4.50
N ARG A 629 113.23 -73.81 4.99
CA ARG A 629 113.49 -72.77 5.99
C ARG A 629 113.66 -71.43 5.28
N ILE A 630 112.94 -70.42 5.73
CA ILE A 630 112.94 -69.07 5.22
C ILE A 630 113.34 -68.13 6.35
N ASP A 631 114.47 -67.46 6.17
CA ASP A 631 115.02 -66.53 7.14
C ASP A 631 114.78 -65.11 6.61
N VAL A 632 113.92 -64.35 7.29
CA VAL A 632 113.63 -62.95 6.97
C VAL A 632 114.55 -62.09 7.83
N ILE A 633 115.54 -61.47 7.19
CA ILE A 633 116.54 -60.64 7.85
C ILE A 633 116.04 -59.20 7.83
N LEU A 634 115.93 -58.61 9.02
CA LEU A 634 115.50 -57.23 9.19
C LEU A 634 116.68 -56.27 9.03
N GLU A 635 116.38 -55.01 8.72
CA GLU A 635 117.40 -53.95 8.71
C GLU A 635 118.07 -53.75 10.07
N THR A 636 117.40 -54.14 11.17
CA THR A 636 117.96 -54.13 12.53
C THR A 636 119.04 -55.19 12.76
N GLY A 637 119.16 -56.18 11.87
CA GLY A 637 120.06 -57.33 12.00
C GLY A 637 119.42 -58.55 12.66
N ASP A 638 118.20 -58.43 13.19
CA ASP A 638 117.43 -59.56 13.72
C ASP A 638 116.97 -60.47 12.57
N THR A 639 116.88 -61.78 12.83
CA THR A 639 116.43 -62.77 11.84
C THR A 639 115.16 -63.45 12.33
N ILE A 640 114.09 -63.36 11.52
CA ILE A 640 112.83 -64.06 11.76
C ILE A 640 112.85 -65.36 10.98
N HIS A 641 112.76 -66.48 11.69
CA HIS A 641 112.74 -67.82 11.09
C HIS A 641 111.30 -68.26 10.79
N ARG A 642 111.08 -68.76 9.57
CA ARG A 642 109.83 -69.35 9.13
C ARG A 642 110.09 -70.66 8.40
N ASP A 643 109.19 -71.61 8.59
CA ASP A 643 109.25 -72.88 7.87
C ASP A 643 108.05 -72.97 6.93
N PHE A 644 108.31 -73.24 5.65
CA PHE A 644 107.29 -73.50 4.65
C PHE A 644 107.26 -74.99 4.31
N SER A 645 106.21 -75.68 4.74
CA SER A 645 106.01 -77.10 4.43
C SER A 645 105.32 -77.26 3.08
N PHE A 646 106.04 -77.81 2.10
CA PHE A 646 105.46 -78.15 0.81
C PHE A 646 104.40 -79.24 0.95
N GLU A 647 104.57 -80.19 1.87
CA GLU A 647 103.54 -81.21 2.17
C GLU A 647 102.21 -80.58 2.58
N LYS A 648 102.23 -79.64 3.55
CA LYS A 648 101.00 -78.93 3.98
C LYS A 648 100.41 -78.08 2.85
N TYR A 649 101.26 -77.42 2.08
CA TYR A 649 100.80 -76.62 0.94
C TYR A 649 100.07 -77.48 -0.10
N PHE A 650 100.60 -78.66 -0.44
CA PHE A 650 99.97 -79.57 -1.41
C PHE A 650 98.71 -80.27 -0.88
N VAL A 651 98.51 -80.39 0.43
CA VAL A 651 97.23 -80.88 0.98
C VAL A 651 96.10 -79.89 0.67
N VAL A 652 96.37 -78.59 0.80
CA VAL A 652 95.38 -77.54 0.54
C VAL A 652 95.29 -77.20 -0.95
N ASN A 653 96.40 -77.34 -1.67
CA ASN A 653 96.51 -77.06 -3.10
C ASN A 653 97.07 -78.31 -3.83
N PRO A 654 96.26 -79.37 -4.00
CA PRO A 654 96.72 -80.62 -4.60
C PRO A 654 97.28 -80.37 -6.00
N PRO A 655 98.47 -80.92 -6.34
CA PRO A 655 99.03 -80.76 -7.66
C PRO A 655 98.05 -81.36 -8.66
N ILE A 656 97.51 -80.51 -9.54
CA ILE A 656 96.71 -80.95 -10.70
C ILE A 656 97.58 -81.96 -11.46
N ARG A 657 97.09 -83.21 -11.56
CA ARG A 657 97.75 -84.28 -12.32
C ARG A 657 97.77 -83.96 -13.80
#